data_AF-A0A443VMK0-F1
#
_entry.id   AF-A0A443VMK0-F1
#
_cell.length_a   1.000
_cell.length_b   1.000
_cell.length_c   1.000
_cell.angle_alpha   90.00
_cell.angle_beta   90.00
_cell.angle_gamma   90.00
#
_symmetry.space_group_name_H-M   'P 1'
#
loop_
_entity.id
_entity.type
_entity.pdbx_description
1 polymer ?
#
loop_
_entity_poly.entity_id
_entity_poly.type
_entity_poly.pdbx_seq_one_letter_code
_entity_poly.pdbx_strand_id
1 'polypeptide(L)'
;MTANYPASILPPNATAVERAIDRASAAALARLPVYLIRWVKDPDSCPLALLPWLAWEYQVDTWNINWSEQKKRDAIKRAHYIHRHRGTVAAVRHALVDSPFGTDIVEWFNQNPKGDPYTFRLNVFQNDLPVTEYDQQDLKLAVLRARNLRSWFSVHVFGRLQGTSYAAGYMYATEKITPRFVPLQVILSRYELNLAPGDAETVTVTILPEYAEDKTFTVTTSDKTIATARIVDGAIVVTGMKRGTCSVTVTTTNGVSAVIGVKVVAVMKFITRIDNANRPLFFVRMDEDFTIDYGDGIDGQEYRFELANDVYGWAIPTRELTVGEEYLITVKNSETSSFQRTLSNVSVTLNTVREIICVTGNREHLVSFAAQASGLIKIHEGAFDDLPAVKNCSAMFSACSSLTTLPVGLFTHLHNATNFSGAFAACQSLTALPDGLFDGLSNVTTFSQVFSGCSALITTGTYLFRGCAAATLFERAFDSCTSLTTIGQGIFAGCVAANSSLMGLFRYATRLTAVPDDLFDGLRAANFEGVFFHCTVLAEVPPALFRSCASATTFREVFAGCVSLKIVPDEFFAGLSSVNTFYAAFSGCTGLTDVGDEVFRDCTSARDFNSAFSNCRTLKTTGVNIFAGCTAATGFDSVFYWCDALTVMPSFADCHNAVSFYRAFSRCESLPEVPADAFAGKSLASTFQEVFAYCYSLTRVNAGAFRDCISATSFGSAFAGCRALTYLAPDIFTGCHSVAGINSLFSACTALTTLPDTLFSDFSAITQMASVFHGCKALTELPPTLLASLKNLTVMSLTFAFCEGLHAIPATLLADAPRLTSVSSAFLGCTGVKSLPAGLFDNNPLLMITHNAFQNSGLTALPEGLFANNPLITVFSYTFSGCSNLTHIPADLARYSGRVTQFSSMFAECISLTDIPSGLFNGAEVTSVYGLFDGCTKLKTPPAEIFDLESYPLITATAFTFRECRSLTGNGLDFINKVPAVTLYSSTFTSCYQLDDYDQIPNTWK
;
A
#
# COMPACT_ATOMS: atom_id res chain seq x y z
N MET A 1 -4.55 52.96 5.94
CA MET A 1 -5.92 52.54 6.25
C MET A 1 -5.84 51.43 7.28
N THR A 2 -6.10 51.76 8.54
CA THR A 2 -6.00 50.86 9.69
C THR A 2 -7.25 50.00 9.78
N ALA A 3 -7.14 48.70 9.47
CA ALA A 3 -8.16 47.73 9.80
C ALA A 3 -8.16 47.53 11.32
N ASN A 4 -9.25 47.88 11.99
CA ASN A 4 -9.46 47.64 13.41
C ASN A 4 -9.54 46.13 13.66
N TYR A 5 -8.42 45.52 14.03
CA TYR A 5 -8.42 44.18 14.65
C TYR A 5 -9.09 44.27 16.02
N PRO A 6 -9.90 43.28 16.43
CA PRO A 6 -10.47 43.24 17.77
C PRO A 6 -9.33 43.23 18.81
N ALA A 7 -9.53 43.96 19.91
CA ALA A 7 -8.54 44.07 20.98
C ALA A 7 -8.23 42.68 21.56
N SER A 8 -6.95 42.31 21.58
CA SER A 8 -6.47 41.07 22.21
C SER A 8 -6.94 41.00 23.67
N ILE A 9 -7.55 39.88 24.04
CA ILE A 9 -8.03 39.61 25.41
C ILE A 9 -6.94 38.97 26.28
N LEU A 10 -5.73 38.81 25.75
CA LEU A 10 -4.60 38.24 26.50
C LEU A 10 -4.09 39.24 27.55
N PRO A 11 -3.69 38.74 28.74
CA PRO A 11 -3.13 39.59 29.78
C PRO A 11 -1.73 40.14 29.37
N PRO A 12 -1.26 41.24 29.99
CA PRO A 12 -0.01 41.89 29.61
C PRO A 12 1.25 41.00 29.71
N ASN A 13 1.19 39.94 30.51
CA ASN A 13 2.27 38.97 30.71
C ASN A 13 2.25 37.79 29.73
N ALA A 14 1.34 37.78 28.74
CA ALA A 14 1.28 36.73 27.74
C ALA A 14 2.57 36.64 26.91
N THR A 15 3.00 35.40 26.65
CA THR A 15 4.21 35.06 25.92
C THR A 15 4.10 35.41 24.44
N ALA A 16 5.24 35.49 23.75
CA ALA A 16 5.28 35.79 22.32
C ALA A 16 4.48 34.78 21.46
N VAL A 17 4.47 33.50 21.87
CA VAL A 17 3.73 32.43 21.19
C VAL A 17 2.23 32.59 21.38
N GLU A 18 1.75 32.86 22.59
CA GLU A 18 0.32 33.09 22.85
C GLU A 18 -0.20 34.28 22.04
N ARG A 19 0.58 35.36 21.94
CA ARG A 19 0.22 36.52 21.11
C ARG A 19 0.23 36.23 19.61
N ALA A 20 1.11 35.34 19.15
CA ALA A 20 1.13 34.91 17.75
C ALA A 20 -0.11 34.06 17.41
N ILE A 21 -0.49 33.15 18.31
CA ILE A 21 -1.69 32.32 18.19
C ILE A 21 -2.96 33.19 18.21
N ASP A 22 -3.05 34.16 19.12
CA ASP A 22 -4.19 35.09 19.22
C ASP A 22 -4.37 35.91 17.92
N ARG A 23 -3.27 36.40 17.34
CA ARG A 23 -3.29 37.10 16.04
C ARG A 23 -3.69 36.20 14.87
N ALA A 24 -3.20 34.97 14.82
CA ALA A 24 -3.54 34.01 13.77
C ALA A 24 -5.02 33.59 13.86
N SER A 25 -5.54 33.44 15.07
CA SER A 25 -6.93 33.02 15.34
C SER A 25 -7.95 34.15 15.14
N ALA A 26 -7.54 35.41 15.32
CA ALA A 26 -8.43 36.57 15.25
C ALA A 26 -9.15 36.72 13.90
N ALA A 27 -8.49 36.37 12.78
CA ALA A 27 -9.10 36.46 11.44
C ALA A 27 -10.16 35.38 11.20
N ALA A 28 -9.98 34.18 11.76
CA ALA A 28 -10.97 33.10 11.70
C ALA A 28 -12.18 33.39 12.61
N LEU A 29 -11.94 33.90 13.82
CA LEU A 29 -13.00 34.33 14.75
C LEU A 29 -13.81 35.51 14.20
N ALA A 30 -13.18 36.48 13.54
CA ALA A 30 -13.87 37.61 12.91
C ALA A 30 -14.77 37.20 11.73
N ARG A 31 -14.50 36.06 11.10
CA ARG A 31 -15.32 35.48 10.02
C ARG A 31 -16.55 34.72 10.49
N LEU A 32 -16.62 34.36 11.77
CA LEU A 32 -17.81 33.75 12.36
C LEU A 32 -18.85 34.85 12.58
N PRO A 33 -20.02 34.80 11.92
CA PRO A 33 -21.06 35.81 12.07
C PRO A 33 -21.84 35.57 13.37
N VAL A 34 -21.17 35.59 14.53
CA VAL A 34 -21.75 35.36 15.86
C VAL A 34 -22.87 36.34 16.19
N TYR A 35 -22.91 37.50 15.52
CA TYR A 35 -24.01 38.45 15.58
C TYR A 35 -25.34 37.88 15.05
N LEU A 36 -25.31 36.90 14.12
CA LEU A 36 -26.52 36.25 13.61
C LEU A 36 -27.32 35.57 14.71
N ILE A 37 -26.65 34.97 15.69
CA ILE A 37 -27.32 34.33 16.84
C ILE A 37 -28.08 35.37 17.65
N ARG A 38 -27.51 36.57 17.84
CA ARG A 38 -28.19 37.67 18.54
C ARG A 38 -29.36 38.20 17.72
N TRP A 39 -29.22 38.31 16.40
CA TRP A 39 -30.28 38.80 15.51
C TRP A 39 -31.48 37.86 15.45
N VAL A 40 -31.27 36.54 15.36
CA VAL A 40 -32.39 35.58 15.31
C VAL A 40 -33.12 35.43 16.64
N LYS A 41 -32.49 35.84 17.76
CA LYS A 41 -33.08 35.78 19.11
C LYS A 41 -33.76 37.07 19.55
N ASP A 42 -33.65 38.14 18.77
CA ASP A 42 -34.26 39.44 19.04
C ASP A 42 -35.50 39.65 18.15
N PRO A 43 -36.70 39.89 18.72
CA PRO A 43 -37.93 40.04 17.94
C PRO A 43 -37.92 41.20 16.94
N ASP A 44 -37.04 42.20 17.06
CA ASP A 44 -36.93 43.32 16.10
C ASP A 44 -36.02 42.99 14.91
N SER A 45 -34.90 42.30 15.16
CA SER A 45 -33.90 41.99 14.12
C SER A 45 -34.05 40.58 13.51
N CYS A 46 -34.90 39.72 14.07
CA CYS A 46 -35.12 38.36 13.53
C CYS A 46 -35.80 38.39 12.15
N PRO A 47 -35.31 37.65 11.14
CA PRO A 47 -35.95 37.57 9.82
C PRO A 47 -37.40 37.06 9.89
N LEU A 48 -38.30 37.60 9.06
CA LEU A 48 -39.74 37.27 9.07
C LEU A 48 -40.01 35.75 8.99
N ALA A 49 -39.26 35.03 8.17
CA ALA A 49 -39.41 33.57 8.02
C ALA A 49 -39.09 32.78 9.30
N LEU A 50 -38.29 33.36 10.21
CA LEU A 50 -37.88 32.73 11.46
C LEU A 50 -38.72 33.16 12.67
N LEU A 51 -39.58 34.18 12.53
CA LEU A 51 -40.48 34.62 13.60
C LEU A 51 -41.41 33.52 14.15
N PRO A 52 -41.96 32.57 13.36
CA PRO A 52 -42.76 31.47 13.91
C PRO A 52 -41.96 30.57 14.86
N TRP A 53 -40.69 30.31 14.56
CA TRP A 53 -39.80 29.51 15.40
C TRP A 53 -39.40 30.26 16.67
N LEU A 54 -39.14 31.57 16.56
CA LEU A 54 -38.88 32.43 17.71
C LEU A 54 -40.12 32.55 18.61
N ALA A 55 -41.32 32.64 18.02
CA ALA A 55 -42.58 32.65 18.76
C ALA A 55 -42.84 31.33 19.49
N TRP A 56 -42.52 30.19 18.87
CA TRP A 56 -42.55 28.89 19.52
C TRP A 56 -41.58 28.83 20.71
N GLU A 57 -40.33 29.27 20.52
CA GLU A 57 -39.31 29.29 21.58
C GLU A 57 -39.72 30.18 22.76
N TYR A 58 -40.29 31.35 22.48
CA TYR A 58 -40.78 32.28 23.50
C TYR A 58 -42.16 31.87 24.06
N GLN A 59 -42.68 30.70 23.69
CA GLN A 59 -43.98 30.15 24.09
C GLN A 59 -45.14 31.14 23.92
N VAL A 60 -45.21 31.83 22.77
CA VAL A 60 -46.31 32.76 22.48
C VAL A 60 -47.64 32.00 22.45
N ASP A 61 -48.57 32.38 23.32
CA ASP A 61 -49.82 31.64 23.55
C ASP A 61 -50.79 31.68 22.37
N THR A 62 -50.86 32.79 21.64
CA THR A 62 -51.72 32.97 20.46
C THR A 62 -50.87 33.43 19.28
N TRP A 63 -50.89 32.66 18.19
CA TRP A 63 -50.11 32.97 16.99
C TRP A 63 -50.94 32.75 15.74
N ASN A 64 -51.04 33.78 14.89
CA ASN A 64 -51.74 33.69 13.61
C ASN A 64 -50.77 34.01 12.46
N ILE A 65 -50.65 33.06 11.52
CA ILE A 65 -49.75 33.18 10.37
C ILE A 65 -50.13 34.34 9.43
N ASN A 66 -51.39 34.78 9.45
CA ASN A 66 -51.91 35.88 8.63
C ASN A 66 -51.73 37.26 9.30
N TRP A 67 -51.18 37.34 10.51
CA TRP A 67 -50.84 38.63 11.12
C TRP A 67 -49.77 39.37 10.30
N SER A 68 -49.92 40.69 10.22
CA SER A 68 -48.86 41.59 9.72
C SER A 68 -47.56 41.36 10.49
N GLU A 69 -46.41 41.53 9.84
CA GLU A 69 -45.09 41.35 10.45
C GLU A 69 -44.95 42.09 11.80
N GLN A 70 -45.39 43.36 11.88
CA GLN A 70 -45.31 44.12 13.13
C GLN A 70 -46.10 43.47 14.28
N LYS A 71 -47.33 43.02 14.02
CA LYS A 71 -48.16 42.30 15.02
C LYS A 71 -47.49 41.00 15.50
N LYS A 72 -46.83 40.26 14.61
CA LYS A 72 -46.06 39.06 14.96
C LYS A 72 -44.92 39.38 15.91
N ARG A 73 -44.14 40.43 15.62
CA ARG A 73 -43.03 40.89 16.47
C ARG A 73 -43.53 41.37 17.84
N ASP A 74 -44.61 42.15 17.86
CA ASP A 74 -45.17 42.67 19.09
C ASP A 74 -45.74 41.57 20.01
N ALA A 75 -46.33 40.52 19.44
CA ALA A 75 -46.80 39.35 20.20
C ALA A 75 -45.64 38.61 20.89
N ILE A 76 -44.50 38.42 20.21
CA ILE A 76 -43.30 37.80 20.79
C ILE A 76 -42.75 38.66 21.94
N LYS A 77 -42.67 39.98 21.75
CA LYS A 77 -42.20 40.91 22.80
C LYS A 77 -43.10 40.88 24.05
N ARG A 78 -44.42 40.79 23.88
CA ARG A 78 -45.38 40.76 24.99
C ARG A 78 -45.37 39.44 25.77
N ALA A 79 -45.01 38.32 25.14
CA ALA A 79 -45.03 36.99 25.79
C ALA A 79 -44.24 36.96 27.10
N HIS A 80 -43.06 37.59 27.14
CA HIS A 80 -42.24 37.68 28.35
C HIS A 80 -42.95 38.40 29.51
N TYR A 81 -43.65 39.50 29.23
CA TYR A 81 -44.42 40.23 30.24
C TYR A 81 -45.60 39.40 30.74
N ILE A 82 -46.34 38.76 29.84
CA ILE A 82 -47.47 37.89 30.17
C ILE A 82 -47.00 36.74 31.05
N HIS A 83 -45.93 36.03 30.67
CA HIS A 83 -45.37 34.90 31.42
C HIS A 83 -44.93 35.28 32.84
N ARG A 84 -44.23 36.42 33.00
CA ARG A 84 -43.80 36.90 34.32
C ARG A 84 -44.95 37.30 35.26
N HIS A 85 -46.12 37.64 34.71
CA HIS A 85 -47.25 38.15 35.47
C HIS A 85 -48.49 37.25 35.38
N ARG A 86 -48.35 36.02 34.86
CA ARG A 86 -49.44 35.03 34.77
C ARG A 86 -50.12 34.90 36.13
N GLY A 87 -51.45 34.87 36.12
CA GLY A 87 -52.25 34.87 37.33
C GLY A 87 -52.79 36.23 37.77
N THR A 88 -52.33 37.33 37.15
CA THR A 88 -52.78 38.69 37.46
C THR A 88 -53.75 39.23 36.41
N VAL A 89 -54.58 40.20 36.80
CA VAL A 89 -55.46 40.93 35.85
C VAL A 89 -54.64 41.63 34.75
N ALA A 90 -53.42 42.09 35.06
CA ALA A 90 -52.53 42.70 34.08
C ALA A 90 -52.12 41.71 32.98
N ALA A 91 -51.78 40.47 33.31
CA ALA A 91 -51.47 39.46 32.30
C ALA A 91 -52.68 39.12 31.43
N VAL A 92 -53.88 39.01 32.02
CA VAL A 92 -55.13 38.77 31.26
C VAL A 92 -55.43 39.94 30.32
N ARG A 93 -55.25 41.18 30.75
CA ARG A 93 -55.40 42.36 29.88
C ARG A 93 -54.41 42.35 28.71
N HIS A 94 -53.14 42.08 28.98
CA HIS A 94 -52.11 42.04 27.93
C HIS A 94 -52.29 40.88 26.94
N ALA A 95 -52.87 39.76 27.36
CA ALA A 95 -53.22 38.64 26.48
C ALA A 95 -54.40 38.94 25.53
N LEU A 96 -55.23 39.94 25.86
CA LEU A 96 -56.42 40.32 25.08
C LEU A 96 -56.20 41.52 24.15
N VAL A 97 -55.01 42.15 24.18
CA VAL A 97 -54.68 43.36 23.39
C VAL A 97 -54.80 43.15 21.88
N ASP A 98 -54.52 41.94 21.40
CA ASP A 98 -54.58 41.62 19.97
C ASP A 98 -55.98 41.14 19.52
N SER A 99 -56.96 41.10 20.43
CA SER A 99 -58.33 40.77 20.08
C SER A 99 -58.93 41.84 19.16
N PRO A 100 -59.64 41.46 18.09
CA PRO A 100 -60.37 42.41 17.26
C PRO A 100 -61.60 43.01 17.97
N PHE A 101 -61.96 42.52 19.16
CA PHE A 101 -63.10 42.98 19.95
C PHE A 101 -62.66 43.85 21.12
N GLY A 102 -63.45 44.87 21.46
CA GLY A 102 -63.23 45.63 22.68
C GLY A 102 -63.48 44.74 23.91
N THR A 103 -62.52 44.62 24.82
CA THR A 103 -62.66 43.77 26.01
C THR A 103 -62.57 44.56 27.31
N ASP A 104 -63.43 44.23 28.27
CA ASP A 104 -63.40 44.79 29.63
C ASP A 104 -63.54 43.68 30.68
N ILE A 105 -62.74 43.75 31.74
CA ILE A 105 -62.66 42.73 32.79
C ILE A 105 -63.28 43.31 34.06
N VAL A 106 -64.40 42.73 34.48
CA VAL A 106 -65.15 43.14 35.68
C VAL A 106 -65.09 42.05 36.74
N GLU A 107 -64.25 42.27 37.76
CA GLU A 107 -64.13 41.39 38.93
C GLU A 107 -65.45 41.29 39.70
N TRP A 108 -65.74 40.14 40.32
CA TRP A 108 -67.00 39.86 41.02
C TRP A 108 -67.42 40.94 42.03
N PHE A 109 -66.46 41.55 42.73
CA PHE A 109 -66.72 42.59 43.73
C PHE A 109 -67.08 43.96 43.12
N ASN A 110 -66.80 44.16 41.82
CA ASN A 110 -67.16 45.34 41.02
C ASN A 110 -68.43 45.13 40.17
N GLN A 111 -69.04 43.93 40.21
CA GLN A 111 -70.31 43.64 39.53
C GLN A 111 -71.50 44.16 40.36
N ASN A 112 -72.60 44.51 39.71
CA ASN A 112 -73.84 44.94 40.38
C ASN A 112 -75.07 44.16 39.84
N PRO A 113 -75.68 43.23 40.63
CA PRO A 113 -75.26 42.80 41.97
C PRO A 113 -73.87 42.13 41.95
N LYS A 114 -73.20 42.06 43.11
CA LYS A 114 -71.89 41.40 43.23
C LYS A 114 -72.00 39.94 42.79
N GLY A 115 -71.06 39.50 41.94
CA GLY A 115 -70.99 38.10 41.49
C GLY A 115 -70.44 37.16 42.56
N ASP A 116 -70.39 35.86 42.27
CA ASP A 116 -69.85 34.86 43.20
C ASP A 116 -68.35 35.12 43.48
N PRO A 117 -67.88 34.95 44.73
CA PRO A 117 -66.47 35.09 45.07
C PRO A 117 -65.55 34.28 44.15
N TYR A 118 -64.41 34.87 43.78
CA TYR A 118 -63.44 34.27 42.85
C TYR A 118 -63.97 34.08 41.42
N THR A 119 -64.90 34.93 40.97
CA THR A 119 -65.29 35.00 39.56
C THR A 119 -64.94 36.36 38.93
N PHE A 120 -64.79 36.42 37.61
CA PHE A 120 -64.75 37.68 36.88
C PHE A 120 -65.48 37.55 35.54
N ARG A 121 -66.03 38.66 35.06
CA ARG A 121 -66.76 38.71 33.79
C ARG A 121 -65.87 39.34 32.72
N LEU A 122 -65.72 38.66 31.59
CA LEU A 122 -65.12 39.24 30.39
C LEU A 122 -66.24 39.79 29.51
N ASN A 123 -66.34 41.11 29.44
CA ASN A 123 -67.24 41.80 28.51
C ASN A 123 -66.54 41.92 27.16
N VAL A 124 -67.15 41.37 26.12
CA VAL A 124 -66.66 41.43 24.75
C VAL A 124 -67.65 42.28 23.95
N PHE A 125 -67.20 43.40 23.42
CA PHE A 125 -68.03 44.32 22.63
C PHE A 125 -67.80 44.06 21.14
N GLN A 126 -68.89 43.70 20.44
CA GLN A 126 -68.87 43.20 19.07
C GLN A 126 -68.40 44.24 18.04
N ASN A 127 -68.58 45.54 18.27
CA ASN A 127 -68.20 46.63 17.35
C ASN A 127 -68.59 46.36 15.88
N ASP A 128 -69.80 45.85 15.62
CA ASP A 128 -70.33 45.48 14.30
C ASP A 128 -69.54 44.41 13.52
N LEU A 129 -68.62 43.67 14.16
CA LEU A 129 -67.92 42.52 13.59
C LEU A 129 -68.67 41.21 13.84
N PRO A 130 -68.78 40.26 12.90
CA PRO A 130 -69.36 38.95 13.19
C PRO A 130 -68.51 38.21 14.23
N VAL A 131 -69.13 37.78 15.34
CA VAL A 131 -68.48 36.93 16.35
C VAL A 131 -68.74 35.48 15.98
N THR A 132 -67.71 34.78 15.53
CA THR A 132 -67.80 33.35 15.21
C THR A 132 -67.59 32.50 16.47
N GLU A 133 -67.92 31.21 16.38
CA GLU A 133 -67.60 30.26 17.46
C GLU A 133 -66.07 30.15 17.68
N TYR A 134 -65.27 30.27 16.61
CA TYR A 134 -63.80 30.29 16.70
C TYR A 134 -63.28 31.50 17.49
N ASP A 135 -63.87 32.68 17.27
CA ASP A 135 -63.50 33.89 18.03
C ASP A 135 -63.76 33.74 19.53
N GLN A 136 -64.87 33.07 19.91
CA GLN A 136 -65.17 32.78 21.30
C GLN A 136 -64.19 31.77 21.91
N GLN A 137 -63.77 30.76 21.14
CA GLN A 137 -62.79 29.77 21.59
C GLN A 137 -61.40 30.40 21.78
N ASP A 138 -60.94 31.25 20.86
CA ASP A 138 -59.65 31.95 20.95
C ASP A 138 -59.59 32.91 22.14
N LEU A 139 -60.64 33.71 22.35
CA LEU A 139 -60.76 34.58 23.53
C LEU A 139 -60.73 33.79 24.83
N LYS A 140 -61.44 32.66 24.89
CA LYS A 140 -61.48 31.79 26.06
C LYS A 140 -60.11 31.17 26.33
N LEU A 141 -59.41 30.70 25.29
CA LEU A 141 -58.06 30.12 25.42
C LEU A 141 -57.02 31.15 25.87
N ALA A 142 -57.05 32.37 25.30
CA ALA A 142 -56.16 33.46 25.71
C ALA A 142 -56.33 33.80 27.20
N VAL A 143 -57.57 33.89 27.69
CA VAL A 143 -57.84 34.13 29.11
C VAL A 143 -57.43 32.95 29.98
N LEU A 144 -57.72 31.71 29.57
CA LEU A 144 -57.35 30.51 30.33
C LEU A 144 -55.85 30.38 30.57
N ARG A 145 -55.02 30.77 29.58
CA ARG A 145 -53.56 30.70 29.68
C ARG A 145 -52.93 31.82 30.51
N ALA A 146 -53.64 32.95 30.69
CA ALA A 146 -53.14 34.10 31.43
C ALA A 146 -53.70 34.24 32.87
N ARG A 147 -54.91 33.74 33.14
CA ARG A 147 -55.57 33.84 34.45
C ARG A 147 -54.89 32.98 35.52
N ASN A 148 -55.24 33.22 36.78
CA ASN A 148 -54.84 32.31 37.85
C ASN A 148 -55.77 31.09 37.88
N LEU A 149 -55.32 30.00 38.50
CA LEU A 149 -56.09 28.76 38.61
C LEU A 149 -57.38 28.96 39.43
N ARG A 150 -57.40 29.86 40.43
CA ARG A 150 -58.54 30.02 41.34
C ARG A 150 -59.77 30.70 40.71
N SER A 151 -59.58 31.69 39.83
CA SER A 151 -60.62 32.67 39.50
C SER A 151 -61.43 32.29 38.26
N TRP A 152 -62.65 31.78 38.41
CA TRP A 152 -63.51 31.39 37.29
C TRP A 152 -63.98 32.59 36.45
N PHE A 153 -64.26 32.38 35.16
CA PHE A 153 -64.75 33.47 34.30
C PHE A 153 -65.91 33.05 33.42
N SER A 154 -66.75 34.03 33.09
CA SER A 154 -67.75 33.94 32.03
C SER A 154 -67.45 34.97 30.94
N VAL A 155 -67.75 34.60 29.69
CA VAL A 155 -67.63 35.52 28.54
C VAL A 155 -69.01 36.03 28.20
N HIS A 156 -69.18 37.35 28.21
CA HIS A 156 -70.43 38.01 27.89
C HIS A 156 -70.19 38.85 26.63
N VAL A 157 -70.84 38.45 25.54
CA VAL A 157 -70.75 39.17 24.27
C VAL A 157 -71.90 40.16 24.19
N PHE A 158 -71.57 41.44 24.02
CA PHE A 158 -72.51 42.54 23.85
C PHE A 158 -72.49 42.98 22.38
N GLY A 159 -73.64 42.82 21.73
CA GLY A 159 -73.80 43.09 20.31
C GLY A 159 -75.25 43.34 19.94
N ARG A 160 -75.48 43.88 18.74
CA ARG A 160 -76.81 44.06 18.15
C ARG A 160 -77.02 42.98 17.11
N LEU A 161 -78.06 42.17 17.28
CA LEU A 161 -78.48 41.14 16.32
C LEU A 161 -79.86 41.52 15.77
N GLN A 162 -80.03 41.49 14.45
CA GLN A 162 -81.34 41.60 13.78
C GLN A 162 -81.61 40.30 13.01
N GLY A 163 -82.72 39.63 13.35
CA GLY A 163 -83.18 38.41 12.69
C GLY A 163 -84.52 37.93 13.25
N THR A 164 -85.31 37.22 12.45
CA THR A 164 -86.66 36.75 12.81
C THR A 164 -86.59 35.33 13.40
N SER A 165 -87.05 35.14 14.64
CA SER A 165 -87.14 33.81 15.29
C SER A 165 -88.61 33.39 15.48
N TYR A 166 -88.96 32.17 15.09
CA TYR A 166 -90.27 31.55 15.38
C TYR A 166 -90.09 30.40 16.37
N ALA A 167 -90.95 30.33 17.39
CA ALA A 167 -91.06 29.20 18.30
C ALA A 167 -92.52 28.90 18.64
N ALA A 168 -92.92 27.62 18.54
CA ALA A 168 -94.16 27.06 19.08
C ALA A 168 -93.93 25.58 19.42
N GLY A 169 -94.67 25.05 20.40
CA GLY A 169 -94.56 23.65 20.84
C GLY A 169 -95.91 23.00 21.13
N TYR A 170 -96.01 21.69 20.83
CA TYR A 170 -96.96 20.71 21.38
C TYR A 170 -96.39 19.29 21.14
N MET A 171 -96.88 18.28 21.87
CA MET A 171 -96.37 16.90 21.86
C MET A 171 -97.45 15.89 21.40
N TYR A 172 -97.09 15.00 20.48
CA TYR A 172 -97.91 13.87 20.01
C TYR A 172 -97.03 12.69 19.60
N ALA A 173 -97.49 11.46 19.86
CA ALA A 173 -96.81 10.22 19.53
C ALA A 173 -97.58 9.47 18.43
N THR A 174 -96.86 9.05 17.38
CA THR A 174 -97.30 8.09 16.36
C THR A 174 -96.13 7.19 15.97
N GLU A 175 -96.38 5.88 15.79
CA GLU A 175 -95.45 5.00 15.10
C GLU A 175 -95.63 5.11 13.59
N LYS A 176 -94.52 5.36 12.89
CA LYS A 176 -94.38 5.19 11.44
C LYS A 176 -93.40 4.04 11.23
N ILE A 177 -93.88 2.86 10.84
CA ILE A 177 -93.01 1.77 10.40
C ILE A 177 -92.64 2.05 8.94
N THR A 178 -91.45 2.61 8.72
CA THR A 178 -90.73 2.55 7.45
C THR A 178 -89.76 1.37 7.53
N PRO A 179 -89.89 0.32 6.71
CA PRO A 179 -88.85 -0.71 6.64
C PRO A 179 -87.59 -0.06 6.06
N ARG A 180 -86.54 0.08 6.87
CA ARG A 180 -85.23 0.51 6.40
C ARG A 180 -84.44 -0.73 6.00
N PHE A 181 -84.03 -0.80 4.74
CA PHE A 181 -83.13 -1.84 4.27
C PHE A 181 -81.70 -1.46 4.63
N VAL A 182 -81.13 -2.19 5.59
CA VAL A 182 -79.77 -1.99 6.09
C VAL A 182 -78.79 -2.96 5.42
N PRO A 183 -77.49 -2.63 5.32
CA PRO A 183 -76.47 -3.57 4.87
C PRO A 183 -76.51 -4.89 5.65
N LEU A 184 -76.39 -6.03 4.95
CA LEU A 184 -76.32 -7.37 5.54
C LEU A 184 -74.98 -8.06 5.29
N GLN A 185 -74.29 -7.69 4.21
CA GLN A 185 -73.01 -8.29 3.83
C GLN A 185 -72.11 -7.26 3.14
N VAL A 186 -70.80 -7.35 3.42
CA VAL A 186 -69.74 -6.65 2.70
C VAL A 186 -68.93 -7.71 1.94
N ILE A 187 -68.83 -7.57 0.62
CA ILE A 187 -68.03 -8.44 -0.26
C ILE A 187 -66.85 -7.62 -0.78
N LEU A 188 -65.65 -8.17 -0.62
CA LEU A 188 -64.39 -7.57 -1.07
C LEU A 188 -63.88 -8.30 -2.31
N SER A 189 -63.22 -7.59 -3.24
CA SER A 189 -62.54 -8.23 -4.37
C SER A 189 -61.34 -9.08 -3.95
N ARG A 190 -60.72 -8.76 -2.81
CA ARG A 190 -59.63 -9.52 -2.19
C ARG A 190 -59.74 -9.46 -0.66
N TYR A 191 -59.36 -10.55 -0.01
CA TYR A 191 -59.33 -10.68 1.44
C TYR A 191 -57.91 -10.77 2.01
N GLU A 192 -56.90 -10.96 1.16
CA GLU A 192 -55.49 -10.98 1.53
C GLU A 192 -54.68 -10.14 0.53
N LEU A 193 -53.76 -9.34 1.03
CA LEU A 193 -52.85 -8.48 0.25
C LEU A 193 -51.40 -8.70 0.69
N ASN A 194 -50.54 -9.08 -0.26
CA ASN A 194 -49.09 -9.13 -0.08
C ASN A 194 -48.47 -7.91 -0.79
N LEU A 195 -48.13 -6.88 -0.02
CA LEU A 195 -47.66 -5.59 -0.56
C LEU A 195 -46.16 -5.42 -0.32
N ALA A 196 -45.44 -4.76 -1.24
CA ALA A 196 -44.14 -4.19 -0.89
C ALA A 196 -44.32 -2.93 -0.03
N PRO A 197 -43.31 -2.52 0.75
CA PRO A 197 -43.28 -1.18 1.30
C PRO A 197 -43.41 -0.13 0.20
N GLY A 198 -44.40 0.76 0.30
CA GLY A 198 -44.73 1.78 -0.70
C GLY A 198 -45.76 1.36 -1.76
N ASP A 199 -45.99 0.05 -1.97
CA ASP A 199 -47.00 -0.41 -2.93
C ASP A 199 -48.40 -0.06 -2.46
N ALA A 200 -49.28 0.26 -3.42
CA ALA A 200 -50.69 0.51 -3.17
C ALA A 200 -51.57 -0.38 -4.07
N GLU A 201 -52.49 -1.13 -3.46
CA GLU A 201 -53.50 -1.88 -4.18
C GLU A 201 -54.91 -1.35 -3.92
N THR A 202 -55.77 -1.48 -4.93
CA THR A 202 -57.18 -1.10 -4.85
C THR A 202 -58.05 -2.34 -4.65
N VAL A 203 -58.80 -2.36 -3.55
CA VAL A 203 -59.81 -3.38 -3.23
C VAL A 203 -61.20 -2.78 -3.42
N THR A 204 -62.00 -3.38 -4.30
CA THR A 204 -63.37 -2.94 -4.52
C THR A 204 -64.29 -3.49 -3.43
N VAL A 205 -65.24 -2.66 -2.98
CA VAL A 205 -66.17 -2.99 -1.89
C VAL A 205 -67.59 -3.04 -2.47
N THR A 206 -68.27 -4.17 -2.29
CA THR A 206 -69.68 -4.35 -2.68
C THR A 206 -70.52 -4.57 -1.43
N ILE A 207 -71.51 -3.69 -1.21
CA ILE A 207 -72.44 -3.80 -0.08
C ILE A 207 -73.76 -4.42 -0.56
N LEU A 208 -74.19 -5.50 0.11
CA LEU A 208 -75.44 -6.18 -0.18
C LEU A 208 -76.43 -6.09 1.01
N PRO A 209 -77.75 -6.06 0.73
CA PRO A 209 -78.36 -6.07 -0.60
C PRO A 209 -78.19 -4.74 -1.35
N GLU A 210 -78.18 -4.78 -2.68
CA GLU A 210 -77.89 -3.60 -3.53
C GLU A 210 -78.88 -2.44 -3.33
N TYR A 211 -80.06 -2.68 -2.75
CA TYR A 211 -81.06 -1.65 -2.42
C TYR A 211 -80.96 -1.12 -0.98
N ALA A 212 -79.87 -1.41 -0.25
CA ALA A 212 -79.64 -0.80 1.05
C ALA A 212 -79.63 0.74 0.95
N GLU A 213 -80.36 1.41 1.84
CA GLU A 213 -80.54 2.88 1.82
C GLU A 213 -79.24 3.63 2.15
N ASP A 214 -78.42 3.06 3.03
CA ASP A 214 -77.12 3.59 3.42
C ASP A 214 -76.02 2.59 3.07
N LYS A 215 -75.24 2.92 2.04
CA LYS A 215 -74.07 2.16 1.58
C LYS A 215 -72.76 2.83 1.98
N THR A 216 -72.80 3.77 2.91
CA THR A 216 -71.58 4.39 3.41
C THR A 216 -70.84 3.40 4.31
N PHE A 217 -69.51 3.43 4.23
CA PHE A 217 -68.65 2.61 5.05
C PHE A 217 -67.41 3.40 5.46
N THR A 218 -66.77 2.94 6.52
CA THR A 218 -65.51 3.46 7.04
C THR A 218 -64.43 2.40 6.91
N VAL A 219 -63.18 2.83 6.89
CA VAL A 219 -62.02 1.93 6.86
C VAL A 219 -61.07 2.25 8.00
N THR A 220 -60.62 1.23 8.71
CA THR A 220 -59.65 1.34 9.81
C THR A 220 -58.55 0.30 9.64
N THR A 221 -57.30 0.70 9.85
CA THR A 221 -56.17 -0.22 9.86
C THR A 221 -55.74 -0.52 11.30
N SER A 222 -55.47 -1.79 11.62
CA SER A 222 -55.05 -2.21 12.96
C SER A 222 -53.67 -1.66 13.35
N ASP A 223 -52.77 -1.49 12.38
CA ASP A 223 -51.48 -0.81 12.56
C ASP A 223 -51.18 0.08 11.34
N LYS A 224 -51.37 1.39 11.51
CA LYS A 224 -51.10 2.39 10.47
C LYS A 224 -49.63 2.53 10.10
N THR A 225 -48.72 1.98 10.93
CA THR A 225 -47.29 1.97 10.63
C THR A 225 -46.92 0.86 9.65
N ILE A 226 -47.72 -0.22 9.57
CA ILE A 226 -47.52 -1.34 8.64
C ILE A 226 -48.22 -1.08 7.31
N ALA A 227 -49.49 -0.67 7.33
CA ALA A 227 -50.20 -0.25 6.12
C ALA A 227 -51.17 0.89 6.42
N THR A 228 -51.47 1.71 5.43
CA THR A 228 -52.57 2.68 5.50
C THR A 228 -53.67 2.29 4.53
N ALA A 229 -54.91 2.65 4.86
CA ALA A 229 -56.04 2.43 3.97
C ALA A 229 -56.86 3.71 3.88
N ARG A 230 -57.27 4.08 2.67
CA ARG A 230 -58.14 5.23 2.41
C ARG A 230 -59.19 4.89 1.38
N ILE A 231 -60.33 5.57 1.45
CA ILE A 231 -61.41 5.42 0.48
C ILE A 231 -61.15 6.38 -0.68
N VAL A 232 -61.12 5.87 -1.91
CA VAL A 232 -60.97 6.64 -3.14
C VAL A 232 -62.03 6.13 -4.12
N ASP A 233 -62.92 7.02 -4.56
CA ASP A 233 -64.00 6.72 -5.53
C ASP A 233 -64.86 5.49 -5.18
N GLY A 234 -65.13 5.26 -3.89
CA GLY A 234 -65.94 4.13 -3.41
C GLY A 234 -65.20 2.80 -3.28
N ALA A 235 -63.91 2.74 -3.62
CA ALA A 235 -63.02 1.60 -3.36
C ALA A 235 -62.03 1.91 -2.23
N ILE A 236 -61.32 0.89 -1.75
CA ILE A 236 -60.28 1.03 -0.72
C ILE A 236 -58.93 0.94 -1.39
N VAL A 237 -58.11 1.98 -1.25
CA VAL A 237 -56.70 1.95 -1.60
C VAL A 237 -55.91 1.62 -0.34
N VAL A 238 -55.30 0.44 -0.30
CA VAL A 238 -54.42 -0.03 0.77
C VAL A 238 -52.97 0.18 0.34
N THR A 239 -52.20 0.94 1.12
CA THR A 239 -50.79 1.22 0.86
C THR A 239 -49.92 0.58 1.94
N GLY A 240 -48.99 -0.29 1.55
CA GLY A 240 -47.98 -0.85 2.43
C GLY A 240 -47.00 0.23 2.88
N MET A 241 -46.69 0.29 4.17
CA MET A 241 -45.82 1.31 4.77
C MET A 241 -44.53 0.70 5.31
N LYS A 242 -44.65 -0.34 6.15
CA LYS A 242 -43.53 -1.03 6.79
C LYS A 242 -43.80 -2.52 6.84
N ARG A 243 -42.74 -3.33 6.70
CA ARG A 243 -42.85 -4.79 6.82
C ARG A 243 -43.56 -5.21 8.11
N GLY A 244 -44.43 -6.20 7.98
CA GLY A 244 -45.23 -6.72 9.08
C GLY A 244 -46.59 -7.21 8.60
N THR A 245 -47.39 -7.66 9.54
CA THR A 245 -48.78 -8.06 9.29
C THR A 245 -49.71 -7.10 10.01
N CYS A 246 -50.72 -6.62 9.30
CA CYS A 246 -51.83 -5.89 9.88
C CYS A 246 -53.13 -6.31 9.20
N SER A 247 -54.23 -5.69 9.60
CA SER A 247 -55.53 -5.92 9.00
C SER A 247 -56.19 -4.59 8.69
N VAL A 248 -56.91 -4.54 7.57
CA VAL A 248 -57.74 -3.41 7.18
C VAL A 248 -59.19 -3.83 7.29
N THR A 249 -59.91 -3.23 8.22
CA THR A 249 -61.33 -3.53 8.47
C THR A 249 -62.21 -2.50 7.80
N VAL A 250 -63.18 -2.99 7.04
CA VAL A 250 -64.24 -2.22 6.38
C VAL A 250 -65.48 -2.36 7.22
N THR A 251 -66.09 -1.25 7.65
CA THR A 251 -67.27 -1.28 8.53
C THR A 251 -68.34 -0.34 8.02
N THR A 252 -69.54 -0.88 7.77
CA THR A 252 -70.75 -0.11 7.41
C THR A 252 -71.34 0.60 8.63
N THR A 253 -72.19 1.61 8.43
CA THR A 253 -72.80 2.41 9.51
C THR A 253 -73.63 1.59 10.52
N ASN A 254 -74.19 0.45 10.10
CA ASN A 254 -74.94 -0.46 10.97
C ASN A 254 -74.08 -1.60 11.58
N GLY A 255 -72.76 -1.61 11.36
CA GLY A 255 -71.83 -2.52 12.02
C GLY A 255 -71.47 -3.81 11.26
N VAL A 256 -71.98 -4.02 10.04
CA VAL A 256 -71.51 -5.13 9.19
C VAL A 256 -70.10 -4.83 8.70
N SER A 257 -69.19 -5.80 8.82
CA SER A 257 -67.78 -5.63 8.49
C SER A 257 -67.17 -6.77 7.69
N ALA A 258 -66.09 -6.46 6.98
CA ALA A 258 -65.20 -7.41 6.33
C ALA A 258 -63.74 -7.00 6.61
N VAL A 259 -62.84 -7.98 6.67
CA VAL A 259 -61.43 -7.77 7.04
C VAL A 259 -60.55 -8.21 5.88
N ILE A 260 -59.60 -7.35 5.52
CA ILE A 260 -58.50 -7.65 4.60
C ILE A 260 -57.27 -7.94 5.46
N GLY A 261 -56.70 -9.14 5.36
CA GLY A 261 -55.36 -9.43 5.85
C GLY A 261 -54.33 -8.72 4.97
N VAL A 262 -53.42 -7.97 5.59
CA VAL A 262 -52.38 -7.24 4.87
C VAL A 262 -51.02 -7.66 5.41
N LYS A 263 -50.21 -8.24 4.54
CA LYS A 263 -48.82 -8.60 4.84
C LYS A 263 -47.92 -7.74 3.96
N VAL A 264 -47.13 -6.89 4.59
CA VAL A 264 -46.07 -6.16 3.89
C VAL A 264 -44.81 -7.01 3.92
N VAL A 265 -44.40 -7.52 2.76
CA VAL A 265 -43.40 -8.58 2.59
C VAL A 265 -42.07 -8.06 2.04
N ALA A 266 -41.02 -8.87 2.20
CA ALA A 266 -39.74 -8.66 1.51
C ALA A 266 -39.91 -8.81 0.00
N VAL A 267 -39.23 -7.95 -0.76
CA VAL A 267 -39.31 -7.92 -2.22
C VAL A 267 -37.92 -7.87 -2.84
N MET A 268 -37.74 -8.61 -3.94
CA MET A 268 -36.61 -8.45 -4.86
C MET A 268 -37.15 -8.16 -6.26
N LYS A 269 -36.88 -6.96 -6.77
CA LYS A 269 -37.32 -6.45 -8.06
C LYS A 269 -36.12 -6.17 -8.96
N PHE A 270 -36.12 -6.72 -10.17
CA PHE A 270 -34.99 -6.64 -11.09
C PHE A 270 -35.43 -6.82 -12.54
N ILE A 271 -34.58 -6.38 -13.48
CA ILE A 271 -34.74 -6.65 -14.90
C ILE A 271 -33.78 -7.75 -15.30
N THR A 272 -34.27 -8.76 -16.02
CA THR A 272 -33.46 -9.87 -16.54
C THR A 272 -33.79 -10.11 -18.01
N ARG A 273 -32.76 -10.39 -18.80
CA ARG A 273 -32.90 -10.83 -20.19
C ARG A 273 -32.95 -12.35 -20.24
N ILE A 274 -33.98 -12.89 -20.90
CA ILE A 274 -34.13 -14.34 -21.04
C ILE A 274 -33.22 -14.83 -22.15
N ASP A 275 -32.03 -15.30 -21.81
CA ASP A 275 -31.08 -15.90 -22.75
C ASP A 275 -31.46 -17.35 -23.08
N ASN A 276 -32.10 -18.04 -22.12
CA ASN A 276 -32.60 -19.40 -22.27
C ASN A 276 -33.73 -19.63 -21.27
N ALA A 277 -34.90 -20.05 -21.75
CA ALA A 277 -36.08 -20.29 -20.90
C ALA A 277 -35.86 -21.37 -19.83
N ASN A 278 -34.91 -22.29 -20.02
CA ASN A 278 -34.57 -23.33 -19.05
C ASN A 278 -33.49 -22.90 -18.04
N ARG A 279 -32.92 -21.69 -18.17
CA ARG A 279 -31.95 -21.17 -17.20
C ARG A 279 -32.66 -20.56 -15.99
N PRO A 280 -32.06 -20.64 -14.80
CA PRO A 280 -32.65 -20.01 -13.64
C PRO A 280 -32.60 -18.48 -13.71
N LEU A 281 -33.49 -17.83 -12.97
CA LEU A 281 -33.56 -16.37 -12.83
C LEU A 281 -32.78 -15.90 -11.59
N PHE A 282 -32.92 -16.59 -10.47
CA PHE A 282 -32.30 -16.23 -9.19
C PHE A 282 -32.12 -17.46 -8.29
N PHE A 283 -31.31 -17.31 -7.26
CA PHE A 283 -31.02 -18.27 -6.19
C PHE A 283 -31.87 -17.95 -4.96
N VAL A 284 -32.41 -18.97 -4.27
CA VAL A 284 -33.29 -18.77 -3.11
C VAL A 284 -33.31 -20.02 -2.22
N ARG A 285 -33.72 -19.84 -0.97
CA ARG A 285 -34.03 -20.94 -0.05
C ARG A 285 -35.40 -21.54 -0.41
N MET A 286 -35.45 -22.84 -0.66
CA MET A 286 -36.60 -23.48 -1.31
C MET A 286 -37.82 -23.71 -0.41
N ASP A 287 -37.67 -23.57 0.92
CA ASP A 287 -38.77 -23.67 1.89
C ASP A 287 -39.46 -22.32 2.16
N GLU A 288 -39.04 -21.23 1.50
CA GLU A 288 -39.73 -19.94 1.53
C GLU A 288 -40.98 -19.97 0.64
N ASP A 289 -42.11 -19.49 1.18
CA ASP A 289 -43.37 -19.35 0.44
C ASP A 289 -43.42 -18.02 -0.32
N PHE A 290 -42.75 -17.97 -1.48
CA PHE A 290 -42.66 -16.77 -2.31
C PHE A 290 -43.50 -16.86 -3.59
N THR A 291 -43.78 -15.70 -4.20
CA THR A 291 -44.41 -15.59 -5.52
C THR A 291 -43.54 -14.80 -6.48
N ILE A 292 -43.72 -15.03 -7.78
CA ILE A 292 -43.05 -14.29 -8.85
C ILE A 292 -44.12 -13.60 -9.71
N ASP A 293 -43.99 -12.30 -9.92
CA ASP A 293 -44.64 -11.53 -10.98
C ASP A 293 -43.63 -11.31 -12.11
N TYR A 294 -44.01 -11.71 -13.32
CA TYR A 294 -43.18 -11.67 -14.53
C TYR A 294 -43.32 -10.36 -15.32
N GLY A 295 -43.93 -9.32 -14.73
CA GLY A 295 -44.07 -7.98 -15.29
C GLY A 295 -45.47 -7.66 -15.81
N ASP A 296 -46.43 -8.58 -15.61
CA ASP A 296 -47.84 -8.41 -15.98
C ASP A 296 -48.74 -8.04 -14.79
N GLY A 297 -48.17 -7.92 -13.59
CA GLY A 297 -48.89 -7.56 -12.38
C GLY A 297 -49.60 -8.74 -11.72
N ILE A 298 -49.29 -9.97 -12.14
CA ILE A 298 -49.91 -11.19 -11.60
C ILE A 298 -48.85 -12.00 -10.84
N ASP A 299 -49.05 -12.12 -9.52
CA ASP A 299 -48.22 -12.98 -8.67
C ASP A 299 -48.60 -14.46 -8.85
N GLY A 300 -47.61 -15.32 -9.11
CA GLY A 300 -47.79 -16.77 -9.27
C GLY A 300 -46.64 -17.64 -8.75
N GLN A 301 -46.87 -18.95 -8.67
CA GLN A 301 -45.87 -19.97 -8.31
C GLN A 301 -45.41 -20.78 -9.54
N GLU A 302 -45.28 -20.12 -10.68
CA GLU A 302 -44.94 -20.74 -11.96
C GLU A 302 -43.43 -20.91 -12.12
N TYR A 303 -42.83 -21.74 -11.25
CA TYR A 303 -41.41 -22.06 -11.27
C TYR A 303 -41.14 -23.48 -10.77
N ARG A 304 -39.94 -23.97 -11.08
CA ARG A 304 -39.34 -25.18 -10.51
C ARG A 304 -37.92 -24.88 -10.04
N PHE A 305 -37.33 -25.74 -9.22
CA PHE A 305 -35.95 -25.56 -8.77
C PHE A 305 -34.96 -26.45 -9.52
N GLU A 306 -33.79 -25.89 -9.80
CA GLU A 306 -32.55 -26.64 -9.95
C GLU A 306 -31.83 -26.63 -8.60
N LEU A 307 -31.51 -27.82 -8.07
CA LEU A 307 -31.03 -27.96 -6.69
C LEU A 307 -29.57 -27.50 -6.56
N ALA A 308 -29.30 -26.65 -5.58
CA ALA A 308 -27.93 -26.38 -5.12
C ALA A 308 -27.52 -27.32 -3.98
N ASN A 309 -28.46 -27.55 -3.05
CA ASN A 309 -28.42 -28.58 -2.01
C ASN A 309 -29.86 -28.84 -1.53
N ASP A 310 -30.02 -29.49 -0.37
CA ASP A 310 -31.35 -29.84 0.19
C ASP A 310 -32.19 -28.63 0.64
N VAL A 311 -31.59 -27.45 0.80
CA VAL A 311 -32.22 -26.26 1.37
C VAL A 311 -32.32 -25.11 0.36
N TYR A 312 -31.35 -25.00 -0.53
CA TYR A 312 -31.25 -23.93 -1.52
C TYR A 312 -31.28 -24.45 -2.95
N GLY A 313 -31.83 -23.63 -3.85
CA GLY A 313 -31.89 -23.94 -5.27
C GLY A 313 -32.00 -22.67 -6.11
N TRP A 314 -31.94 -22.86 -7.43
CA TRP A 314 -32.13 -21.80 -8.41
C TRP A 314 -33.50 -21.93 -9.07
N ALA A 315 -34.29 -20.85 -9.03
CA ALA A 315 -35.65 -20.82 -9.57
C ALA A 315 -35.63 -20.70 -11.09
N ILE A 316 -36.20 -21.69 -11.78
CA ILE A 316 -36.39 -21.75 -13.23
C ILE A 316 -37.87 -21.54 -13.54
N PRO A 317 -38.22 -20.58 -14.42
CA PRO A 317 -39.62 -20.30 -14.73
C PRO A 317 -40.25 -21.49 -15.46
N THR A 318 -41.50 -21.81 -15.12
CA THR A 318 -42.32 -22.78 -15.90
C THR A 318 -43.32 -22.08 -16.82
N ARG A 319 -43.47 -20.76 -16.67
CA ARG A 319 -44.20 -19.88 -17.57
C ARG A 319 -43.44 -19.70 -18.89
N GLU A 320 -44.17 -19.58 -20.02
CA GLU A 320 -43.55 -19.29 -21.31
C GLU A 320 -43.01 -17.85 -21.34
N LEU A 321 -41.69 -17.72 -21.54
CA LEU A 321 -40.98 -16.45 -21.70
C LEU A 321 -40.26 -16.41 -23.05
N THR A 322 -40.23 -15.25 -23.69
CA THR A 322 -39.62 -15.07 -25.01
C THR A 322 -38.11 -14.90 -24.88
N VAL A 323 -37.33 -15.77 -25.53
CA VAL A 323 -35.86 -15.68 -25.55
C VAL A 323 -35.42 -14.40 -26.27
N GLY A 324 -34.53 -13.63 -25.64
CA GLY A 324 -34.01 -12.36 -26.13
C GLY A 324 -34.66 -11.13 -25.48
N GLU A 325 -35.85 -11.27 -24.91
CA GLU A 325 -36.61 -10.17 -24.29
C GLU A 325 -36.17 -9.92 -22.83
N GLU A 326 -36.34 -8.68 -22.38
CA GLU A 326 -36.12 -8.26 -21.00
C GLU A 326 -37.45 -8.24 -20.23
N TYR A 327 -37.47 -8.82 -19.04
CA TYR A 327 -38.65 -8.89 -18.18
C TYR A 327 -38.38 -8.21 -16.85
N LEU A 328 -39.38 -7.49 -16.35
CA LEU A 328 -39.41 -6.97 -14.99
C LEU A 328 -39.90 -8.10 -14.06
N ILE A 329 -39.00 -8.63 -13.25
CA ILE A 329 -39.31 -9.70 -12.32
C ILE A 329 -39.47 -9.10 -10.92
N THR A 330 -40.58 -9.43 -10.25
CA THR A 330 -40.83 -9.07 -8.85
C THR A 330 -41.03 -10.35 -8.04
N VAL A 331 -40.08 -10.65 -7.15
CA VAL A 331 -40.18 -11.77 -6.19
C VAL A 331 -40.71 -11.22 -4.88
N LYS A 332 -41.85 -11.73 -4.40
CA LYS A 332 -42.49 -11.29 -3.15
C LYS A 332 -42.41 -12.37 -2.08
N ASN A 333 -42.22 -11.96 -0.83
CA ASN A 333 -42.12 -12.83 0.34
C ASN A 333 -40.88 -13.74 0.36
N SER A 334 -39.75 -13.26 -0.16
CA SER A 334 -38.46 -13.95 -0.05
C SER A 334 -37.39 -13.11 0.66
N GLU A 335 -36.75 -13.71 1.67
CA GLU A 335 -35.68 -13.10 2.47
C GLU A 335 -34.28 -13.54 1.99
N THR A 336 -34.18 -14.59 1.18
CA THR A 336 -32.89 -15.15 0.74
C THR A 336 -32.61 -15.03 -0.77
N SER A 337 -33.59 -14.56 -1.55
CA SER A 337 -33.44 -14.37 -2.99
C SER A 337 -32.21 -13.51 -3.34
N SER A 338 -31.38 -14.00 -4.26
CA SER A 338 -30.16 -13.33 -4.76
C SER A 338 -29.79 -13.82 -6.16
N PHE A 339 -28.74 -13.27 -6.76
CA PHE A 339 -28.18 -13.69 -8.05
C PHE A 339 -26.91 -14.51 -7.91
N GLN A 340 -26.77 -15.23 -6.79
CA GLN A 340 -25.65 -16.13 -6.54
C GLN A 340 -25.63 -17.26 -7.58
N ARG A 341 -24.48 -17.48 -8.21
CA ARG A 341 -24.30 -18.49 -9.28
C ARG A 341 -23.67 -19.78 -8.80
N THR A 342 -23.03 -19.75 -7.63
CA THR A 342 -22.20 -20.84 -7.14
C THR A 342 -22.47 -21.06 -5.66
N LEU A 343 -22.68 -22.31 -5.27
CA LEU A 343 -22.76 -22.74 -3.88
C LEU A 343 -21.89 -24.00 -3.73
N SER A 344 -20.85 -23.93 -2.89
CA SER A 344 -19.85 -24.99 -2.76
C SER A 344 -19.22 -25.35 -4.12
N ASN A 345 -19.37 -26.58 -4.60
CA ASN A 345 -18.86 -27.08 -5.88
C ASN A 345 -19.89 -27.07 -7.01
N VAL A 346 -21.12 -26.58 -6.76
CA VAL A 346 -22.20 -26.50 -7.75
C VAL A 346 -22.26 -25.09 -8.31
N SER A 347 -22.31 -24.95 -9.63
CA SER A 347 -22.40 -23.66 -10.32
C SER A 347 -23.40 -23.70 -11.45
N VAL A 348 -24.14 -22.62 -11.64
CA VAL A 348 -25.14 -22.45 -12.71
C VAL A 348 -24.87 -21.19 -13.53
N THR A 349 -25.45 -21.15 -14.74
CA THR A 349 -25.56 -19.92 -15.52
C THR A 349 -26.98 -19.38 -15.40
N LEU A 350 -27.14 -18.24 -14.74
CA LEU A 350 -28.42 -17.52 -14.70
C LEU A 350 -28.73 -16.87 -16.04
N ASN A 351 -30.01 -16.60 -16.29
CA ASN A 351 -30.41 -15.58 -17.26
C ASN A 351 -29.77 -14.23 -16.89
N THR A 352 -29.43 -13.44 -17.90
CA THR A 352 -28.64 -12.22 -17.70
C THR A 352 -29.42 -11.16 -16.91
N VAL A 353 -29.04 -10.95 -15.66
CA VAL A 353 -29.53 -9.83 -14.84
C VAL A 353 -28.99 -8.53 -15.40
N ARG A 354 -29.88 -7.57 -15.70
CA ARG A 354 -29.57 -6.29 -16.35
C ARG A 354 -29.62 -5.15 -15.35
N GLU A 355 -30.66 -5.09 -14.52
CA GLU A 355 -30.86 -4.01 -13.57
C GLU A 355 -31.37 -4.53 -12.23
N ILE A 356 -30.89 -3.95 -11.13
CA ILE A 356 -31.43 -4.20 -9.78
C ILE A 356 -32.23 -2.97 -9.36
N ILE A 357 -33.53 -3.15 -9.16
CA ILE A 357 -34.46 -2.04 -8.88
C ILE A 357 -34.65 -1.88 -7.38
N CYS A 358 -34.98 -2.96 -6.66
CA CYS A 358 -35.31 -2.88 -5.25
C CYS A 358 -35.07 -4.23 -4.56
N VAL A 359 -34.44 -4.20 -3.39
CA VAL A 359 -34.13 -5.37 -2.57
C VAL A 359 -34.44 -5.01 -1.12
N THR A 360 -35.59 -5.48 -0.61
CA THR A 360 -36.06 -5.21 0.76
C THR A 360 -36.15 -6.50 1.55
N GLY A 361 -35.91 -6.45 2.86
CA GLY A 361 -36.01 -7.62 3.71
C GLY A 361 -35.25 -7.48 5.03
N ASN A 362 -35.43 -8.46 5.92
CA ASN A 362 -34.67 -8.57 7.16
C ASN A 362 -33.41 -9.43 6.98
N ARG A 363 -32.80 -9.32 5.81
CA ARG A 363 -31.60 -10.07 5.41
C ARG A 363 -30.44 -9.72 6.33
N GLU A 364 -29.75 -10.73 6.86
CA GLU A 364 -28.58 -10.51 7.71
C GLU A 364 -27.31 -10.25 6.88
N HIS A 365 -27.30 -10.64 5.61
CA HIS A 365 -26.13 -10.52 4.73
C HIS A 365 -26.50 -10.46 3.25
N LEU A 366 -25.60 -9.86 2.47
CA LEU A 366 -25.62 -9.74 1.00
C LEU A 366 -24.34 -10.34 0.39
N VAL A 367 -23.77 -11.35 1.06
CA VAL A 367 -22.52 -11.99 0.62
C VAL A 367 -22.69 -12.55 -0.79
N SER A 368 -21.83 -12.14 -1.71
CA SER A 368 -21.85 -12.59 -3.11
C SER A 368 -23.20 -12.40 -3.83
N PHE A 369 -24.04 -11.47 -3.36
CA PHE A 369 -25.43 -11.28 -3.78
C PHE A 369 -25.63 -11.29 -5.30
N ALA A 370 -24.77 -10.61 -6.04
CA ALA A 370 -24.75 -10.56 -7.50
C ALA A 370 -23.34 -10.80 -8.06
N ALA A 371 -22.49 -11.54 -7.34
CA ALA A 371 -21.15 -11.82 -7.79
C ALA A 371 -21.14 -12.50 -9.17
N GLN A 372 -20.27 -12.03 -10.06
CA GLN A 372 -20.12 -12.46 -11.46
C GLN A 372 -21.35 -12.17 -12.33
N ALA A 373 -22.21 -11.23 -11.95
CA ALA A 373 -23.28 -10.73 -12.81
C ALA A 373 -22.71 -9.80 -13.90
N SER A 374 -21.98 -10.39 -14.84
CA SER A 374 -21.26 -9.66 -15.89
C SER A 374 -22.17 -8.86 -16.81
N GLY A 375 -23.47 -9.17 -16.89
CA GLY A 375 -24.45 -8.38 -17.66
C GLY A 375 -25.21 -7.32 -16.86
N LEU A 376 -24.93 -7.15 -15.56
CA LEU A 376 -25.54 -6.11 -14.72
C LEU A 376 -25.00 -4.74 -15.16
N ILE A 377 -25.89 -3.89 -15.66
CA ILE A 377 -25.54 -2.57 -16.18
C ILE A 377 -25.94 -1.42 -15.24
N LYS A 378 -26.91 -1.64 -14.35
CA LYS A 378 -27.47 -0.58 -13.51
C LYS A 378 -27.97 -1.09 -12.15
N ILE A 379 -27.72 -0.29 -11.11
CA ILE A 379 -28.37 -0.40 -9.80
C ILE A 379 -29.16 0.90 -9.60
N HIS A 380 -30.45 0.78 -9.27
CA HIS A 380 -31.31 1.95 -9.08
C HIS A 380 -31.04 2.64 -7.74
N GLU A 381 -31.32 3.94 -7.68
CA GLU A 381 -31.31 4.70 -6.43
C GLU A 381 -32.33 4.10 -5.44
N GLY A 382 -31.95 4.01 -4.17
CA GLY A 382 -32.78 3.42 -3.12
C GLY A 382 -32.92 1.89 -3.17
N ALA A 383 -32.19 1.20 -4.06
CA ALA A 383 -32.33 -0.25 -4.22
C ALA A 383 -32.07 -1.07 -2.94
N PHE A 384 -31.38 -0.51 -1.94
CA PHE A 384 -31.01 -1.18 -0.68
C PHE A 384 -31.45 -0.43 0.58
N ASP A 385 -32.41 0.50 0.49
CA ASP A 385 -32.79 1.37 1.62
C ASP A 385 -33.49 0.62 2.77
N ASP A 386 -34.27 -0.43 2.47
CA ASP A 386 -35.04 -1.20 3.46
C ASP A 386 -34.34 -2.53 3.84
N LEU A 387 -33.09 -2.43 4.29
CA LEU A 387 -32.26 -3.56 4.73
C LEU A 387 -31.64 -3.34 6.13
N PRO A 388 -32.45 -3.14 7.17
CA PRO A 388 -31.98 -2.73 8.50
C PRO A 388 -31.13 -3.79 9.23
N ALA A 389 -31.18 -5.06 8.82
CA ALA A 389 -30.48 -6.16 9.51
C ALA A 389 -29.13 -6.55 8.86
N VAL A 390 -28.77 -5.96 7.71
CA VAL A 390 -27.58 -6.36 6.97
C VAL A 390 -26.31 -6.03 7.74
N LYS A 391 -25.48 -7.06 7.95
CA LYS A 391 -24.16 -6.96 8.60
C LYS A 391 -23.02 -7.16 7.62
N ASN A 392 -23.17 -8.04 6.62
CA ASN A 392 -22.06 -8.40 5.74
C ASN A 392 -22.42 -8.23 4.26
N CYS A 393 -21.67 -7.40 3.55
CA CYS A 393 -21.81 -7.08 2.12
C CYS A 393 -20.62 -7.58 1.29
N SER A 394 -19.82 -8.53 1.80
CA SER A 394 -18.60 -8.96 1.14
C SER A 394 -18.88 -9.55 -0.25
N ALA A 395 -18.09 -9.15 -1.24
CA ALA A 395 -18.15 -9.61 -2.63
C ALA A 395 -19.52 -9.42 -3.32
N MET A 396 -20.41 -8.58 -2.78
CA MET A 396 -21.81 -8.51 -3.24
C MET A 396 -21.98 -8.22 -4.75
N PHE A 397 -21.09 -7.43 -5.36
CA PHE A 397 -21.05 -7.11 -6.80
C PHE A 397 -19.69 -7.45 -7.43
N SER A 398 -18.92 -8.36 -6.83
CA SER A 398 -17.62 -8.75 -7.38
C SER A 398 -17.76 -9.26 -8.81
N ALA A 399 -16.89 -8.83 -9.72
CA ALA A 399 -16.86 -9.18 -11.13
C ALA A 399 -18.14 -8.82 -11.93
N CYS A 400 -18.90 -7.81 -11.50
CA CYS A 400 -19.95 -7.19 -12.33
C CYS A 400 -19.32 -6.31 -13.41
N SER A 401 -18.76 -6.93 -14.45
CA SER A 401 -17.89 -6.27 -15.43
C SER A 401 -18.59 -5.29 -16.37
N SER A 402 -19.92 -5.29 -16.50
CA SER A 402 -20.67 -4.29 -17.30
C SER A 402 -21.22 -3.11 -16.49
N LEU A 403 -21.03 -3.09 -15.16
CA LEU A 403 -21.54 -2.01 -14.32
C LEU A 403 -20.68 -0.76 -14.50
N THR A 404 -21.28 0.35 -14.93
CA THR A 404 -20.56 1.56 -15.33
C THR A 404 -20.58 2.69 -14.30
N THR A 405 -21.64 2.76 -13.49
CA THR A 405 -21.88 3.81 -12.49
C THR A 405 -22.60 3.23 -11.27
N LEU A 406 -22.49 3.93 -10.13
CA LEU A 406 -23.23 3.63 -8.91
C LEU A 406 -24.10 4.83 -8.52
N PRO A 407 -25.32 4.62 -8.01
CA PRO A 407 -26.16 5.72 -7.55
C PRO A 407 -25.61 6.36 -6.27
N VAL A 408 -25.87 7.66 -6.09
CA VAL A 408 -25.54 8.38 -4.86
C VAL A 408 -26.33 7.77 -3.70
N GLY A 409 -25.68 7.65 -2.54
CA GLY A 409 -26.34 7.18 -1.32
C GLY A 409 -26.73 5.71 -1.31
N LEU A 410 -26.19 4.87 -2.21
CA LEU A 410 -26.51 3.44 -2.36
C LEU A 410 -26.55 2.64 -1.04
N PHE A 411 -25.73 3.03 -0.05
CA PHE A 411 -25.61 2.32 1.23
C PHE A 411 -25.99 3.16 2.45
N THR A 412 -26.61 4.33 2.27
CA THR A 412 -26.87 5.32 3.33
C THR A 412 -27.57 4.74 4.56
N HIS A 413 -28.42 3.71 4.38
CA HIS A 413 -29.22 3.12 5.44
C HIS A 413 -28.67 1.80 6.02
N LEU A 414 -27.52 1.33 5.55
CA LEU A 414 -26.90 0.08 6.02
C LEU A 414 -26.07 0.27 7.31
N HIS A 415 -26.60 0.96 8.32
CA HIS A 415 -25.86 1.33 9.53
C HIS A 415 -25.34 0.15 10.36
N ASN A 416 -25.90 -1.06 10.18
CA ASN A 416 -25.46 -2.28 10.85
C ASN A 416 -24.37 -3.05 10.09
N ALA A 417 -24.01 -2.61 8.88
CA ALA A 417 -22.97 -3.25 8.08
C ALA A 417 -21.61 -3.12 8.76
N THR A 418 -20.88 -4.23 8.81
CA THR A 418 -19.53 -4.33 9.37
C THR A 418 -18.48 -4.66 8.31
N ASN A 419 -18.86 -5.19 7.15
CA ASN A 419 -17.92 -5.71 6.16
C ASN A 419 -18.35 -5.41 4.71
N PHE A 420 -17.49 -4.71 3.95
CA PHE A 420 -17.63 -4.44 2.51
C PHE A 420 -16.48 -5.01 1.68
N SER A 421 -15.78 -6.02 2.19
CA SER A 421 -14.59 -6.58 1.54
C SER A 421 -14.92 -7.09 0.15
N GLY A 422 -14.20 -6.63 -0.87
CA GLY A 422 -14.39 -7.04 -2.26
C GLY A 422 -15.75 -6.68 -2.87
N ALA A 423 -16.54 -5.80 -2.26
CA ALA A 423 -17.93 -5.56 -2.67
C ALA A 423 -18.08 -5.23 -4.17
N PHE A 424 -17.12 -4.52 -4.77
CA PHE A 424 -17.08 -4.18 -6.20
C PHE A 424 -15.77 -4.61 -6.87
N ALA A 425 -15.06 -5.61 -6.30
CA ALA A 425 -13.82 -6.10 -6.89
C ALA A 425 -14.04 -6.53 -8.35
N ALA A 426 -13.12 -6.21 -9.25
CA ALA A 426 -13.18 -6.55 -10.67
C ALA A 426 -14.43 -6.03 -11.43
N CYS A 427 -15.07 -4.96 -10.96
CA CYS A 427 -16.03 -4.18 -11.76
C CYS A 427 -15.29 -3.36 -12.83
N GLN A 428 -14.88 -4.03 -13.90
CA GLN A 428 -13.94 -3.49 -14.89
C GLN A 428 -14.47 -2.34 -15.75
N SER A 429 -15.78 -2.12 -15.83
CA SER A 429 -16.37 -0.99 -16.55
C SER A 429 -16.75 0.20 -15.65
N LEU A 430 -16.55 0.10 -14.34
CA LEU A 430 -16.90 1.16 -13.40
C LEU A 430 -15.93 2.33 -13.56
N THR A 431 -16.44 3.51 -13.95
CA THR A 431 -15.59 4.65 -14.35
C THR A 431 -15.43 5.71 -13.26
N ALA A 432 -16.41 5.88 -12.39
CA ALA A 432 -16.38 6.84 -11.29
C ALA A 432 -17.19 6.33 -10.09
N LEU A 433 -16.79 6.74 -8.89
CA LEU A 433 -17.55 6.52 -7.66
C LEU A 433 -18.30 7.80 -7.27
N PRO A 434 -19.55 7.69 -6.78
CA PRO A 434 -20.27 8.84 -6.22
C PRO A 434 -19.61 9.31 -4.92
N ASP A 435 -19.70 10.61 -4.67
CA ASP A 435 -19.22 11.21 -3.42
C ASP A 435 -19.93 10.59 -2.21
N GLY A 436 -19.17 10.29 -1.15
CA GLY A 436 -19.74 9.77 0.09
C GLY A 436 -20.45 8.42 -0.02
N LEU A 437 -20.07 7.54 -0.95
CA LEU A 437 -20.72 6.23 -1.14
C LEU A 437 -20.87 5.41 0.14
N PHE A 438 -19.92 5.50 1.08
CA PHE A 438 -19.94 4.82 2.38
C PHE A 438 -20.06 5.78 3.57
N ASP A 439 -20.50 7.03 3.34
CA ASP A 439 -20.54 8.07 4.36
C ASP A 439 -21.39 7.67 5.58
N GLY A 440 -20.84 7.87 6.78
CA GLY A 440 -21.52 7.63 8.04
C GLY A 440 -21.69 6.16 8.44
N LEU A 441 -21.10 5.20 7.71
CA LEU A 441 -21.14 3.77 8.06
C LEU A 441 -20.14 3.44 9.19
N SER A 442 -20.44 3.94 10.39
CA SER A 442 -19.52 3.93 11.53
C SER A 442 -19.15 2.55 12.07
N ASN A 443 -19.95 1.52 11.77
CA ASN A 443 -19.76 0.15 12.23
C ASN A 443 -18.91 -0.70 11.27
N VAL A 444 -18.59 -0.20 10.06
CA VAL A 444 -17.79 -0.94 9.08
C VAL A 444 -16.35 -1.05 9.56
N THR A 445 -15.85 -2.27 9.66
CA THR A 445 -14.48 -2.57 10.12
C THR A 445 -13.52 -2.80 8.96
N THR A 446 -14.02 -3.19 7.78
CA THR A 446 -13.17 -3.53 6.62
C THR A 446 -13.80 -3.14 5.27
N PHE A 447 -12.94 -2.55 4.43
CA PHE A 447 -13.11 -2.26 3.02
C PHE A 447 -12.02 -2.94 2.17
N SER A 448 -11.39 -4.00 2.67
CA SER A 448 -10.32 -4.68 1.94
C SER A 448 -10.78 -5.11 0.55
N GLN A 449 -10.00 -4.77 -0.48
CA GLN A 449 -10.26 -5.10 -1.88
C GLN A 449 -11.58 -4.54 -2.46
N VAL A 450 -12.25 -3.59 -1.79
CA VAL A 450 -13.60 -3.14 -2.17
C VAL A 450 -13.74 -2.75 -3.65
N PHE A 451 -12.73 -2.11 -4.27
CA PHE A 451 -12.66 -1.76 -5.70
C PHE A 451 -11.43 -2.37 -6.39
N SER A 452 -10.84 -3.43 -5.83
CA SER A 452 -9.63 -4.04 -6.41
C SER A 452 -9.92 -4.55 -7.83
N GLY A 453 -9.11 -4.17 -8.81
CA GLY A 453 -9.27 -4.57 -10.21
C GLY A 453 -10.35 -3.82 -10.98
N CYS A 454 -10.91 -2.72 -10.44
CA CYS A 454 -11.72 -1.78 -11.21
C CYS A 454 -10.85 -0.99 -12.19
N SER A 455 -10.44 -1.64 -13.28
CA SER A 455 -9.42 -1.13 -14.20
C SER A 455 -9.84 0.09 -15.03
N ALA A 456 -11.14 0.35 -15.20
CA ALA A 456 -11.65 1.58 -15.84
C ALA A 456 -11.89 2.74 -14.87
N LEU A 457 -11.69 2.57 -13.56
CA LEU A 457 -11.98 3.60 -12.57
C LEU A 457 -11.02 4.78 -12.72
N ILE A 458 -11.58 5.98 -12.93
CA ILE A 458 -10.82 7.22 -13.20
C ILE A 458 -10.63 8.05 -11.93
N THR A 459 -11.61 8.04 -11.03
CA THR A 459 -11.63 8.83 -9.78
C THR A 459 -12.32 8.08 -8.63
N THR A 460 -11.84 8.29 -7.40
CA THR A 460 -12.41 7.70 -6.18
C THR A 460 -13.66 8.43 -5.65
N GLY A 461 -13.98 9.63 -6.17
CA GLY A 461 -14.93 10.54 -5.52
C GLY A 461 -14.37 11.16 -4.24
N THR A 462 -15.06 12.18 -3.71
CA THR A 462 -14.72 12.87 -2.46
C THR A 462 -15.43 12.23 -1.27
N TYR A 463 -14.83 12.33 -0.08
CA TYR A 463 -15.43 11.85 1.18
C TYR A 463 -15.90 10.38 1.18
N LEU A 464 -15.26 9.53 0.36
CA LEU A 464 -15.75 8.19 0.05
C LEU A 464 -16.05 7.32 1.29
N PHE A 465 -15.16 7.32 2.28
CA PHE A 465 -15.28 6.57 3.54
C PHE A 465 -15.53 7.49 4.75
N ARG A 466 -16.08 8.68 4.52
CA ARG A 466 -16.22 9.67 5.60
C ARG A 466 -17.04 9.10 6.77
N GLY A 467 -16.55 9.30 7.98
CA GLY A 467 -17.24 8.86 9.20
C GLY A 467 -17.24 7.35 9.46
N CYS A 468 -16.51 6.54 8.66
CA CYS A 468 -16.30 5.12 8.93
C CYS A 468 -15.31 4.90 10.10
N ALA A 469 -15.72 5.28 11.30
CA ALA A 469 -14.85 5.38 12.47
C ALA A 469 -14.27 4.04 12.96
N ALA A 470 -14.94 2.90 12.71
CA ALA A 470 -14.46 1.57 13.08
C ALA A 470 -13.56 0.90 12.01
N ALA A 471 -13.36 1.54 10.85
CA ALA A 471 -12.66 0.92 9.73
C ALA A 471 -11.15 0.80 9.99
N THR A 472 -10.67 -0.44 10.08
CA THR A 472 -9.26 -0.78 10.32
C THR A 472 -8.57 -1.36 9.09
N LEU A 473 -9.31 -1.88 8.11
CA LEU A 473 -8.71 -2.54 6.95
C LEU A 473 -9.16 -1.88 5.65
N PHE A 474 -8.21 -1.28 4.94
CA PHE A 474 -8.38 -0.74 3.57
C PHE A 474 -7.42 -1.42 2.59
N GLU A 475 -6.96 -2.62 2.93
CA GLU A 475 -5.93 -3.32 2.19
C GLU A 475 -6.39 -3.55 0.75
N ARG A 476 -5.58 -3.09 -0.21
CA ARG A 476 -5.82 -3.30 -1.64
C ARG A 476 -7.16 -2.72 -2.12
N ALA A 477 -7.73 -1.73 -1.42
CA ALA A 477 -9.05 -1.19 -1.74
C ALA A 477 -9.16 -0.69 -3.20
N PHE A 478 -8.09 -0.12 -3.75
CA PHE A 478 -7.98 0.30 -5.16
C PHE A 478 -6.80 -0.36 -5.88
N ASP A 479 -6.38 -1.54 -5.43
CA ASP A 479 -5.29 -2.27 -6.09
C ASP A 479 -5.68 -2.62 -7.53
N SER A 480 -4.77 -2.40 -8.47
CA SER A 480 -4.95 -2.63 -9.90
C SER A 480 -6.07 -1.79 -10.54
N CYS A 481 -6.40 -0.64 -9.96
CA CYS A 481 -7.18 0.42 -10.63
C CYS A 481 -6.30 1.19 -11.64
N THR A 482 -5.92 0.52 -12.72
CA THR A 482 -4.90 1.01 -13.68
C THR A 482 -5.26 2.31 -14.40
N SER A 483 -6.54 2.66 -14.50
CA SER A 483 -6.99 3.94 -15.09
C SER A 483 -7.13 5.09 -14.09
N LEU A 484 -6.90 4.86 -12.80
CA LEU A 484 -7.11 5.86 -11.76
C LEU A 484 -6.17 7.05 -11.96
N THR A 485 -6.72 8.25 -12.11
CA THR A 485 -5.94 9.47 -12.37
C THR A 485 -5.94 10.44 -11.20
N THR A 486 -7.06 10.50 -10.46
CA THR A 486 -7.28 11.45 -9.35
C THR A 486 -7.87 10.74 -8.14
N ILE A 487 -7.41 11.11 -6.96
CA ILE A 487 -8.01 10.73 -5.68
C ILE A 487 -8.78 11.96 -5.16
N GLY A 488 -10.02 11.77 -4.72
CA GLY A 488 -10.82 12.86 -4.18
C GLY A 488 -10.31 13.34 -2.81
N GLN A 489 -10.71 14.54 -2.40
CA GLN A 489 -10.35 15.07 -1.08
C GLN A 489 -11.10 14.35 0.04
N GLY A 490 -10.44 14.24 1.19
CA GLY A 490 -11.02 13.72 2.42
C GLY A 490 -11.55 12.29 2.35
N ILE A 491 -11.00 11.41 1.50
CA ILE A 491 -11.54 10.03 1.35
C ILE A 491 -11.61 9.27 2.68
N PHE A 492 -10.72 9.57 3.63
CA PHE A 492 -10.65 8.95 4.97
C PHE A 492 -11.10 9.89 6.10
N ALA A 493 -11.78 11.00 5.80
CA ALA A 493 -12.17 11.96 6.82
C ALA A 493 -13.03 11.30 7.93
N GLY A 494 -12.54 11.28 9.17
CA GLY A 494 -13.24 10.64 10.29
C GLY A 494 -13.00 9.13 10.43
N CYS A 495 -12.11 8.53 9.64
CA CYS A 495 -11.60 7.17 9.85
C CYS A 495 -10.53 7.16 10.95
N VAL A 496 -10.95 7.14 12.22
CA VAL A 496 -10.07 7.36 13.38
C VAL A 496 -9.61 6.09 14.10
N ALA A 497 -9.94 4.91 13.57
CA ALA A 497 -9.58 3.62 14.16
C ALA A 497 -8.06 3.49 14.29
N ALA A 498 -7.62 2.93 15.42
CA ALA A 498 -6.20 2.64 15.64
C ALA A 498 -5.79 1.38 14.87
N ASN A 499 -4.54 1.34 14.42
CA ASN A 499 -3.90 0.20 13.74
C ASN A 499 -4.45 -0.11 12.36
N SER A 500 -4.85 0.91 11.60
CA SER A 500 -5.37 0.67 10.25
C SER A 500 -4.27 0.14 9.31
N SER A 501 -4.63 -0.80 8.43
CA SER A 501 -3.76 -1.31 7.38
C SER A 501 -4.19 -0.76 6.02
N LEU A 502 -3.26 -0.08 5.34
CA LEU A 502 -3.41 0.47 3.99
C LEU A 502 -2.61 -0.33 2.96
N MET A 503 -2.21 -1.57 3.29
CA MET A 503 -1.34 -2.38 2.44
C MET A 503 -1.87 -2.45 1.01
N GLY A 504 -1.06 -1.99 0.05
CA GLY A 504 -1.39 -2.03 -1.37
C GLY A 504 -2.57 -1.15 -1.79
N LEU A 505 -2.94 -0.12 -1.02
CA LEU A 505 -4.14 0.69 -1.24
C LEU A 505 -4.35 1.14 -2.69
N PHE A 506 -3.31 1.71 -3.33
CA PHE A 506 -3.30 2.17 -4.73
C PHE A 506 -2.25 1.43 -5.58
N ARG A 507 -1.90 0.20 -5.19
CA ARG A 507 -0.92 -0.61 -5.92
C ARG A 507 -1.34 -0.78 -7.38
N TYR A 508 -0.41 -0.60 -8.32
CA TYR A 508 -0.64 -0.61 -9.77
C TYR A 508 -1.67 0.42 -10.29
N ALA A 509 -1.90 1.53 -9.59
CA ALA A 509 -2.61 2.69 -10.15
C ALA A 509 -1.71 3.44 -11.15
N THR A 510 -1.43 2.81 -12.28
CA THR A 510 -0.38 3.21 -13.24
C THR A 510 -0.63 4.55 -13.93
N ARG A 511 -1.85 5.11 -13.85
CA ARG A 511 -2.22 6.43 -14.38
C ARG A 511 -2.37 7.52 -13.32
N LEU A 512 -2.07 7.22 -12.05
CA LEU A 512 -2.19 8.18 -10.95
C LEU A 512 -1.10 9.25 -11.07
N THR A 513 -1.50 10.51 -11.25
CA THR A 513 -0.56 11.60 -11.56
C THR A 513 -0.12 12.39 -10.33
N ALA A 514 -1.02 12.54 -9.35
CA ALA A 514 -0.80 13.25 -8.10
C ALA A 514 -1.70 12.67 -7.01
N VAL A 515 -1.33 12.93 -5.75
CA VAL A 515 -2.11 12.57 -4.57
C VAL A 515 -2.46 13.85 -3.78
N PRO A 516 -3.62 13.92 -3.13
CA PRO A 516 -4.01 15.11 -2.37
C PRO A 516 -3.23 15.20 -1.05
N ASP A 517 -2.95 16.42 -0.60
CA ASP A 517 -2.17 16.69 0.61
C ASP A 517 -2.82 16.14 1.89
N ASP A 518 -4.16 16.06 1.91
CA ASP A 518 -4.96 15.60 3.04
C ASP A 518 -5.20 14.08 3.05
N LEU A 519 -4.57 13.32 2.13
CA LEU A 519 -4.89 11.91 1.89
C LEU A 519 -4.83 11.05 3.16
N PHE A 520 -3.87 11.29 4.07
CA PHE A 520 -3.72 10.53 5.31
C PHE A 520 -4.00 11.36 6.57
N ASP A 521 -4.65 12.52 6.43
CA ASP A 521 -4.96 13.39 7.57
C ASP A 521 -5.91 12.72 8.57
N GLY A 522 -5.53 12.74 9.85
CA GLY A 522 -6.32 12.18 10.95
C GLY A 522 -6.37 10.64 11.01
N LEU A 523 -5.77 9.95 10.02
CA LEU A 523 -5.72 8.49 9.98
C LEU A 523 -4.63 7.95 10.91
N ARG A 524 -4.95 6.88 11.67
CA ARG A 524 -4.00 6.19 12.56
C ARG A 524 -3.52 4.85 11.99
N ALA A 525 -3.15 4.87 10.72
CA ALA A 525 -2.67 3.69 10.03
C ALA A 525 -1.28 3.28 10.52
N ALA A 526 -1.09 1.97 10.72
CA ALA A 526 0.18 1.37 11.09
C ALA A 526 0.94 0.83 9.87
N ASN A 527 0.23 0.32 8.86
CA ASN A 527 0.84 -0.36 7.72
C ASN A 527 0.62 0.42 6.40
N PHE A 528 1.71 0.95 5.82
CA PHE A 528 1.74 1.64 4.52
C PHE A 528 2.45 0.82 3.43
N GLU A 529 2.57 -0.50 3.61
CA GLU A 529 3.29 -1.35 2.67
C GLU A 529 2.70 -1.28 1.26
N GLY A 530 3.52 -0.91 0.28
CA GLY A 530 3.16 -0.90 -1.13
C GLY A 530 1.98 -0.01 -1.51
N VAL A 531 1.65 1.02 -0.71
CA VAL A 531 0.49 1.90 -0.95
C VAL A 531 0.48 2.46 -2.37
N PHE A 532 1.62 2.90 -2.89
CA PHE A 532 1.79 3.44 -4.25
C PHE A 532 2.67 2.55 -5.13
N PHE A 533 2.81 1.26 -4.81
CA PHE A 533 3.67 0.33 -5.56
C PHE A 533 3.31 0.31 -7.06
N HIS A 534 4.28 0.58 -7.93
CA HIS A 534 4.10 0.73 -9.38
C HIS A 534 3.04 1.78 -9.81
N CYS A 535 2.90 2.89 -9.09
CA CYS A 535 2.24 4.09 -9.61
C CYS A 535 3.15 4.80 -10.64
N THR A 536 3.26 4.22 -11.82
CA THR A 536 4.34 4.53 -12.79
C THR A 536 4.39 5.96 -13.31
N VAL A 537 3.27 6.70 -13.30
CA VAL A 537 3.21 8.11 -13.76
C VAL A 537 3.11 9.12 -12.62
N LEU A 538 3.13 8.68 -11.35
CA LEU A 538 3.13 9.56 -10.19
C LEU A 538 4.45 10.34 -10.19
N ALA A 539 4.37 11.65 -10.45
CA ALA A 539 5.56 12.47 -10.69
C ALA A 539 6.01 13.24 -9.45
N GLU A 540 5.06 13.63 -8.60
CA GLU A 540 5.27 14.47 -7.43
C GLU A 540 4.40 13.97 -6.26
N VAL A 541 4.90 14.17 -5.04
CA VAL A 541 4.21 13.84 -3.80
C VAL A 541 4.18 15.07 -2.89
N PRO A 542 3.08 15.33 -2.16
CA PRO A 542 2.99 16.43 -1.22
C PRO A 542 4.02 16.33 -0.09
N PRO A 543 4.74 17.40 0.28
CA PRO A 543 5.77 17.35 1.34
C PRO A 543 5.24 16.91 2.71
N ALA A 544 3.96 17.17 3.01
CA ALA A 544 3.35 16.84 4.29
C ALA A 544 2.55 15.52 4.30
N LEU A 545 2.63 14.72 3.23
CA LEU A 545 1.76 13.55 3.01
C LEU A 545 1.71 12.58 4.21
N PHE A 546 2.83 12.36 4.89
CA PHE A 546 2.93 11.43 6.03
C PHE A 546 3.08 12.10 7.40
N ARG A 547 2.99 13.43 7.49
CA ARG A 547 3.28 14.19 8.71
C ARG A 547 2.41 13.79 9.90
N SER A 548 1.16 13.38 9.66
CA SER A 548 0.19 12.95 10.67
C SER A 548 0.30 11.47 11.05
N CYS A 549 1.12 10.68 10.34
CA CYS A 549 1.14 9.21 10.43
C CYS A 549 2.00 8.67 11.59
N ALA A 550 1.90 9.26 12.78
CA ALA A 550 2.74 8.91 13.94
C ALA A 550 2.60 7.44 14.43
N SER A 551 1.53 6.76 14.05
CA SER A 551 1.28 5.34 14.34
C SER A 551 1.89 4.39 13.29
N ALA A 552 2.48 4.89 12.21
CA ALA A 552 3.08 4.07 11.16
C ALA A 552 4.23 3.22 11.71
N THR A 553 4.23 1.94 11.38
CA THR A 553 5.26 0.97 11.77
C THR A 553 6.05 0.45 10.57
N THR A 554 5.55 0.62 9.34
CA THR A 554 6.20 0.16 8.11
C THR A 554 5.84 1.03 6.91
N PHE A 555 6.85 1.33 6.09
CA PHE A 555 6.75 1.95 4.76
C PHE A 555 7.39 1.06 3.68
N ARG A 556 7.35 -0.26 3.88
CA ARG A 556 7.91 -1.24 2.94
C ARG A 556 7.38 -1.01 1.53
N GLU A 557 8.25 -0.85 0.55
CA GLU A 557 7.89 -0.76 -0.87
C GLU A 557 6.86 0.35 -1.22
N VAL A 558 6.69 1.36 -0.35
CA VAL A 558 5.60 2.35 -0.45
C VAL A 558 5.51 3.04 -1.82
N PHE A 559 6.64 3.40 -2.43
CA PHE A 559 6.76 3.99 -3.78
C PHE A 559 7.56 3.12 -4.75
N ALA A 560 7.84 1.85 -4.42
CA ALA A 560 8.69 1.03 -5.28
C ALA A 560 8.09 0.92 -6.69
N GLY A 561 8.93 1.13 -7.71
CA GLY A 561 8.53 1.14 -9.11
C GLY A 561 7.77 2.39 -9.57
N CYS A 562 7.71 3.47 -8.79
CA CYS A 562 7.22 4.77 -9.24
C CYS A 562 8.26 5.44 -10.15
N VAL A 563 8.32 4.99 -11.41
CA VAL A 563 9.38 5.38 -12.36
C VAL A 563 9.36 6.84 -12.79
N SER A 564 8.26 7.58 -12.60
CA SER A 564 8.16 9.00 -12.94
C SER A 564 8.40 9.94 -11.75
N LEU A 565 8.51 9.41 -10.53
CA LEU A 565 8.70 10.22 -9.32
C LEU A 565 10.07 10.91 -9.41
N LYS A 566 10.09 12.25 -9.33
CA LYS A 566 11.31 13.03 -9.57
C LYS A 566 12.07 13.43 -8.30
N ILE A 567 11.34 13.76 -7.25
CA ILE A 567 11.87 14.33 -6.02
C ILE A 567 11.21 13.67 -4.80
N VAL A 568 12.01 13.31 -3.80
CA VAL A 568 11.53 13.10 -2.43
C VAL A 568 11.73 14.41 -1.65
N PRO A 569 10.68 15.04 -1.10
CA PRO A 569 10.81 16.30 -0.37
C PRO A 569 11.69 16.22 0.88
N ASP A 570 12.20 17.36 1.36
CA ASP A 570 12.85 17.46 2.66
C ASP A 570 11.90 17.00 3.78
N GLU A 571 12.46 16.38 4.82
CA GLU A 571 11.71 15.97 6.02
C GLU A 571 10.51 15.03 5.79
N PHE A 572 10.45 14.35 4.64
CA PHE A 572 9.25 13.65 4.19
C PHE A 572 8.72 12.57 5.14
N PHE A 573 9.59 11.90 5.90
CA PHE A 573 9.26 10.95 6.97
C PHE A 573 9.73 11.41 8.35
N ALA A 574 10.10 12.69 8.50
CA ALA A 574 10.71 13.17 9.73
C ALA A 574 9.79 13.01 10.96
N GLY A 575 10.37 12.57 12.07
CA GLY A 575 9.68 12.40 13.36
C GLY A 575 8.77 11.17 13.46
N LEU A 576 8.74 10.30 12.44
CA LEU A 576 7.97 9.05 12.48
C LEU A 576 8.69 7.98 13.31
N SER A 577 8.77 8.22 14.61
CA SER A 577 9.58 7.46 15.58
C SER A 577 9.12 6.02 15.81
N SER A 578 7.91 5.65 15.36
CA SER A 578 7.35 4.29 15.50
C SER A 578 7.69 3.37 14.32
N VAL A 579 8.23 3.92 13.22
CA VAL A 579 8.51 3.15 12.00
C VAL A 579 9.69 2.20 12.24
N ASN A 580 9.53 0.93 11.87
CA ASN A 580 10.56 -0.09 12.00
C ASN A 580 11.34 -0.32 10.71
N THR A 581 10.72 -0.13 9.54
CA THR A 581 11.33 -0.46 8.24
C THR A 581 10.88 0.49 7.12
N PHE A 582 11.86 0.86 6.30
CA PHE A 582 11.74 1.53 5.00
C PHE A 582 12.28 0.65 3.87
N TYR A 583 12.24 -0.67 4.05
CA TYR A 583 12.72 -1.65 3.06
C TYR A 583 12.16 -1.33 1.68
N ALA A 584 13.05 -1.13 0.71
CA ALA A 584 12.71 -0.86 -0.68
C ALA A 584 11.71 0.30 -0.92
N ALA A 585 11.60 1.26 0.00
CA ALA A 585 10.58 2.33 -0.03
C ALA A 585 10.49 3.05 -1.39
N PHE A 586 11.62 3.32 -2.04
CA PHE A 586 11.74 3.96 -3.36
C PHE A 586 12.47 3.08 -4.39
N SER A 587 12.53 1.76 -4.16
CA SER A 587 13.27 0.86 -5.05
C SER A 587 12.71 0.89 -6.48
N GLY A 588 13.56 1.08 -7.48
CA GLY A 588 13.18 1.14 -8.89
C GLY A 588 12.50 2.45 -9.31
N CYS A 589 12.57 3.51 -8.49
CA CYS A 589 12.21 4.87 -8.91
C CYS A 589 13.25 5.43 -9.89
N THR A 590 13.26 4.92 -11.13
CA THR A 590 14.29 5.23 -12.13
C THR A 590 14.28 6.68 -12.63
N GLY A 591 13.19 7.44 -12.41
CA GLY A 591 13.11 8.87 -12.70
C GLY A 591 13.46 9.79 -11.52
N LEU A 592 13.79 9.22 -10.36
CA LEU A 592 14.13 9.98 -9.15
C LEU A 592 15.50 10.64 -9.32
N THR A 593 15.54 11.96 -9.35
CA THR A 593 16.77 12.73 -9.57
C THR A 593 17.35 13.33 -8.30
N ASP A 594 16.50 13.62 -7.31
CA ASP A 594 16.90 14.29 -6.07
C ASP A 594 16.11 13.74 -4.87
N VAL A 595 16.78 13.64 -3.73
CA VAL A 595 16.20 13.25 -2.45
C VAL A 595 16.60 14.32 -1.45
N GLY A 596 15.60 14.97 -0.85
CA GLY A 596 15.77 16.06 0.09
C GLY A 596 16.63 15.73 1.32
N ASP A 597 16.93 16.76 2.10
CA ASP A 597 17.64 16.61 3.36
C ASP A 597 16.71 16.16 4.48
N GLU A 598 17.29 15.48 5.47
CA GLU A 598 16.58 15.11 6.70
C GLU A 598 15.29 14.29 6.46
N VAL A 599 15.20 13.57 5.34
CA VAL A 599 14.03 12.77 4.93
C VAL A 599 13.60 11.78 6.01
N PHE A 600 14.55 11.12 6.68
CA PHE A 600 14.27 10.17 7.75
C PHE A 600 14.63 10.72 9.14
N ARG A 601 14.71 12.04 9.30
CA ARG A 601 15.15 12.66 10.55
C ARG A 601 14.33 12.17 11.73
N ASP A 602 15.00 11.74 12.80
CA ASP A 602 14.37 11.27 14.04
C ASP A 602 13.42 10.06 13.86
N CYS A 603 13.60 9.25 12.81
CA CYS A 603 13.00 7.92 12.72
C CYS A 603 13.71 6.93 13.68
N THR A 604 13.65 7.20 14.98
CA THR A 604 14.50 6.58 16.01
C THR A 604 14.33 5.07 16.16
N SER A 605 13.20 4.49 15.72
CA SER A 605 12.96 3.03 15.75
C SER A 605 13.25 2.34 14.42
N ALA A 606 13.60 3.07 13.36
CA ALA A 606 13.81 2.50 12.04
C ALA A 606 15.07 1.64 12.03
N ARG A 607 14.91 0.33 11.80
CA ARG A 607 15.98 -0.67 11.82
C ARG A 607 16.47 -1.04 10.43
N ASP A 608 15.60 -0.98 9.43
CA ASP A 608 15.83 -1.55 8.12
C ASP A 608 15.62 -0.52 7.00
N PHE A 609 16.72 -0.12 6.36
CA PHE A 609 16.77 0.73 5.17
C PHE A 609 17.25 -0.05 3.93
N ASN A 610 17.25 -1.38 3.99
CA ASN A 610 17.77 -2.20 2.91
C ASN A 610 17.02 -1.90 1.61
N SER A 611 17.79 -1.71 0.53
CA SER A 611 17.29 -1.40 -0.81
C SER A 611 16.40 -0.16 -0.93
N ALA A 612 16.37 0.74 0.08
CA ALA A 612 15.44 1.87 0.11
C ALA A 612 15.44 2.72 -1.17
N PHE A 613 16.60 2.91 -1.81
CA PHE A 613 16.78 3.63 -3.07
C PHE A 613 17.41 2.75 -4.17
N SER A 614 17.35 1.42 -4.04
CA SER A 614 17.93 0.51 -5.04
C SER A 614 17.36 0.77 -6.44
N ASN A 615 18.21 0.73 -7.47
CA ASN A 615 17.86 0.94 -8.88
C ASN A 615 17.25 2.32 -9.19
N CYS A 616 17.56 3.35 -8.39
CA CYS A 616 17.26 4.76 -8.70
C CYS A 616 18.33 5.36 -9.62
N ARG A 617 18.40 4.87 -10.87
CA ARG A 617 19.55 5.13 -11.77
C ARG A 617 19.81 6.60 -12.10
N THR A 618 18.80 7.46 -12.04
CA THR A 618 18.93 8.89 -12.33
C THR A 618 19.17 9.76 -11.09
N LEU A 619 19.25 9.15 -9.90
CA LEU A 619 19.46 9.85 -8.63
C LEU A 619 20.85 10.49 -8.61
N LYS A 620 20.91 11.82 -8.58
CA LYS A 620 22.18 12.56 -8.65
C LYS A 620 22.72 12.91 -7.28
N THR A 621 21.81 13.32 -6.39
CA THR A 621 22.11 13.84 -5.06
C THR A 621 21.11 13.30 -4.06
N THR A 622 21.59 13.15 -2.83
CA THR A 622 20.76 13.01 -1.64
C THR A 622 21.16 14.13 -0.69
N GLY A 623 20.24 14.59 0.16
CA GLY A 623 20.60 15.40 1.31
C GLY A 623 21.67 14.72 2.15
N VAL A 624 22.61 15.51 2.66
CA VAL A 624 23.77 15.00 3.41
C VAL A 624 23.33 14.31 4.70
N ASN A 625 22.27 14.80 5.34
CA ASN A 625 21.75 14.37 6.62
C ASN A 625 20.48 13.51 6.48
N ILE A 626 20.32 12.82 5.35
CA ILE A 626 19.13 12.00 5.04
C ILE A 626 18.75 11.01 6.18
N PHE A 627 19.73 10.48 6.93
CA PHE A 627 19.53 9.54 8.04
C PHE A 627 19.76 10.14 9.45
N ALA A 628 19.73 11.47 9.61
CA ALA A 628 19.94 12.11 10.91
C ALA A 628 19.01 11.53 12.00
N GLY A 629 19.53 11.25 13.20
CA GLY A 629 18.73 10.71 14.31
C GLY A 629 18.20 9.27 14.13
N CYS A 630 18.57 8.55 13.07
CA CYS A 630 18.19 7.15 12.86
C CYS A 630 19.00 6.16 13.73
N THR A 631 18.95 6.34 15.05
CA THR A 631 19.85 5.65 16.00
C THR A 631 19.65 4.13 16.08
N ALA A 632 18.48 3.61 15.73
CA ALA A 632 18.21 2.16 15.73
C ALA A 632 18.53 1.47 14.39
N ALA A 633 19.04 2.20 13.39
CA ALA A 633 19.29 1.64 12.06
C ALA A 633 20.34 0.53 12.11
N THR A 634 19.96 -0.64 11.57
CA THR A 634 20.81 -1.84 11.52
C THR A 634 21.18 -2.25 10.09
N GLY A 635 20.26 -2.15 9.14
CA GLY A 635 20.47 -2.62 7.75
C GLY A 635 20.55 -1.47 6.74
N PHE A 636 21.62 -1.45 5.95
CA PHE A 636 21.82 -0.58 4.79
C PHE A 636 22.23 -1.36 3.53
N ASP A 637 21.88 -2.65 3.47
CA ASP A 637 22.24 -3.50 2.36
C ASP A 637 21.56 -3.03 1.08
N SER A 638 22.35 -2.86 0.03
CA SER A 638 21.90 -2.40 -1.29
C SER A 638 21.11 -1.08 -1.29
N VAL A 639 21.25 -0.24 -0.24
CA VAL A 639 20.45 0.98 -0.06
C VAL A 639 20.48 1.91 -1.28
N PHE A 640 21.64 2.08 -1.93
CA PHE A 640 21.84 2.83 -3.18
C PHE A 640 22.40 1.95 -4.31
N TYR A 641 22.12 0.65 -4.28
CA TYR A 641 22.53 -0.28 -5.34
C TYR A 641 22.01 0.18 -6.70
N TRP A 642 22.84 0.23 -7.75
CA TRP A 642 22.45 0.69 -9.10
C TRP A 642 21.86 2.13 -9.12
N CYS A 643 22.46 3.03 -8.34
CA CYS A 643 22.24 4.47 -8.45
C CYS A 643 23.32 5.12 -9.34
N ASP A 644 23.30 4.80 -10.62
CA ASP A 644 24.37 5.09 -11.60
C ASP A 644 24.80 6.57 -11.61
N ALA A 645 23.85 7.50 -11.44
CA ALA A 645 24.08 8.94 -11.49
C ALA A 645 24.51 9.59 -10.16
N LEU A 646 24.62 8.82 -9.06
CA LEU A 646 24.87 9.38 -7.72
C LEU A 646 26.28 10.00 -7.65
N THR A 647 26.35 11.29 -7.29
CA THR A 647 27.60 12.06 -7.25
C THR A 647 28.05 12.44 -5.83
N VAL A 648 27.14 12.37 -4.86
CA VAL A 648 27.41 12.72 -3.45
C VAL A 648 26.95 11.57 -2.57
N MET A 649 27.82 11.11 -1.67
CA MET A 649 27.50 10.09 -0.68
C MET A 649 26.83 10.74 0.55
N PRO A 650 25.71 10.20 1.06
CA PRO A 650 25.08 10.69 2.28
C PRO A 650 25.89 10.33 3.54
N SER A 651 25.61 11.05 4.63
CA SER A 651 26.18 10.77 5.95
C SER A 651 25.46 9.61 6.65
N PHE A 652 26.24 8.79 7.34
CA PHE A 652 25.75 7.73 8.24
C PHE A 652 26.15 8.00 9.70
N ALA A 653 26.50 9.24 10.07
CA ALA A 653 27.10 9.57 11.37
C ALA A 653 26.35 8.94 12.56
N ASP A 654 25.03 9.17 12.65
CA ASP A 654 24.18 8.73 13.78
C ASP A 654 23.79 7.24 13.76
N CYS A 655 24.07 6.54 12.66
CA CYS A 655 23.67 5.14 12.44
C CYS A 655 24.64 4.14 13.10
N HIS A 656 24.92 4.32 14.40
CA HIS A 656 25.94 3.54 15.13
C HIS A 656 25.62 2.04 15.24
N ASN A 657 24.34 1.67 15.12
CA ASN A 657 23.86 0.28 15.21
C ASN A 657 23.90 -0.48 13.86
N ALA A 658 24.44 0.12 12.79
CA ALA A 658 24.53 -0.52 11.49
C ALA A 658 25.38 -1.79 11.55
N VAL A 659 24.82 -2.92 11.11
CA VAL A 659 25.47 -4.24 11.13
C VAL A 659 25.98 -4.70 9.77
N SER A 660 25.50 -4.10 8.68
CA SER A 660 25.87 -4.48 7.32
C SER A 660 25.68 -3.33 6.32
N PHE A 661 26.62 -3.21 5.38
CA PHE A 661 26.59 -2.31 4.22
C PHE A 661 26.80 -3.09 2.91
N TYR A 662 26.32 -4.33 2.85
CA TYR A 662 26.52 -5.21 1.70
C TYR A 662 25.96 -4.56 0.44
N ARG A 663 26.81 -4.36 -0.58
CA ARG A 663 26.44 -3.71 -1.86
C ARG A 663 25.81 -2.31 -1.75
N ALA A 664 25.97 -1.60 -0.62
CA ALA A 664 25.25 -0.35 -0.35
C ALA A 664 25.36 0.70 -1.47
N PHE A 665 26.54 0.82 -2.10
CA PHE A 665 26.83 1.75 -3.21
C PHE A 665 27.33 1.01 -4.47
N SER A 666 27.10 -0.30 -4.58
CA SER A 666 27.55 -1.05 -5.75
C SER A 666 26.83 -0.53 -7.00
N ARG A 667 27.61 -0.28 -8.05
CA ARG A 667 27.18 0.37 -9.30
C ARG A 667 26.70 1.83 -9.15
N CYS A 668 27.19 2.57 -8.16
CA CYS A 668 27.15 4.03 -8.19
C CYS A 668 28.22 4.55 -9.16
N GLU A 669 27.97 4.41 -10.46
CA GLU A 669 28.99 4.58 -11.51
C GLU A 669 29.57 6.01 -11.59
N SER A 670 28.84 7.03 -11.12
CA SER A 670 29.24 8.44 -11.13
C SER A 670 29.88 8.94 -9.82
N LEU A 671 29.99 8.11 -8.79
CA LEU A 671 30.52 8.53 -7.49
C LEU A 671 32.03 8.85 -7.60
N PRO A 672 32.48 10.08 -7.29
CA PRO A 672 33.86 10.50 -7.55
C PRO A 672 34.86 10.08 -6.47
N GLU A 673 34.40 9.96 -5.21
CA GLU A 673 35.22 9.61 -4.05
C GLU A 673 34.42 8.96 -2.93
N VAL A 674 35.11 8.24 -2.06
CA VAL A 674 34.61 7.90 -0.71
C VAL A 674 35.06 9.01 0.24
N PRO A 675 34.14 9.72 0.92
CA PRO A 675 34.48 10.79 1.85
C PRO A 675 35.38 10.35 3.01
N ALA A 676 36.07 11.31 3.62
CA ALA A 676 36.82 11.04 4.84
C ALA A 676 35.86 10.60 5.96
N ASP A 677 36.28 9.62 6.77
CA ASP A 677 35.53 9.11 7.90
C ASP A 677 34.10 8.60 7.56
N ALA A 678 33.82 8.26 6.30
CA ALA A 678 32.48 7.94 5.80
C ALA A 678 31.75 6.83 6.60
N PHE A 679 32.48 5.80 7.04
CA PHE A 679 32.00 4.73 7.91
C PHE A 679 32.74 4.68 9.25
N ALA A 680 33.43 5.75 9.65
CA ALA A 680 34.22 5.75 10.87
C ALA A 680 33.36 5.40 12.10
N GLY A 681 33.90 4.55 12.96
CA GLY A 681 33.26 4.13 14.21
C GLY A 681 32.02 3.26 14.05
N LYS A 682 31.75 2.68 12.86
CA LYS A 682 30.68 1.69 12.66
C LYS A 682 31.09 0.33 13.25
N SER A 683 31.25 0.32 14.57
CA SER A 683 31.86 -0.77 15.33
C SER A 683 31.10 -2.10 15.25
N LEU A 684 29.81 -2.07 14.89
CA LEU A 684 28.95 -3.26 14.75
C LEU A 684 28.85 -3.77 13.30
N ALA A 685 29.38 -3.04 12.31
CA ALA A 685 29.30 -3.42 10.91
C ALA A 685 30.18 -4.66 10.66
N SER A 686 29.54 -5.78 10.35
CA SER A 686 30.17 -7.09 10.17
C SER A 686 30.73 -7.31 8.77
N THR A 687 30.18 -6.62 7.75
CA THR A 687 30.56 -6.78 6.35
C THR A 687 30.41 -5.48 5.56
N PHE A 688 31.40 -5.24 4.70
CA PHE A 688 31.42 -4.20 3.65
C PHE A 688 31.62 -4.84 2.26
N GLN A 689 31.19 -6.10 2.11
CA GLN A 689 31.34 -6.81 0.85
C GLN A 689 30.63 -6.06 -0.28
N GLU A 690 31.34 -5.91 -1.40
CA GLU A 690 30.87 -5.23 -2.61
C GLU A 690 30.38 -3.78 -2.40
N VAL A 691 30.70 -3.12 -1.28
CA VAL A 691 30.10 -1.82 -0.90
C VAL A 691 30.22 -0.76 -2.01
N PHE A 692 31.34 -0.66 -2.72
CA PHE A 692 31.60 0.24 -3.84
C PHE A 692 31.95 -0.51 -5.13
N ALA A 693 31.54 -1.77 -5.28
CA ALA A 693 31.86 -2.55 -6.48
C ALA A 693 31.31 -1.86 -7.75
N TYR A 694 32.12 -1.80 -8.80
CA TYR A 694 31.81 -1.21 -10.11
C TYR A 694 31.47 0.29 -10.07
N CYS A 695 31.98 1.05 -9.10
CA CYS A 695 31.94 2.52 -9.14
C CYS A 695 32.99 3.04 -10.14
N TYR A 696 32.63 3.09 -11.43
CA TYR A 696 33.59 3.33 -12.51
C TYR A 696 34.28 4.71 -12.46
N SER A 697 33.63 5.73 -11.90
CA SER A 697 34.19 7.09 -11.76
C SER A 697 34.91 7.34 -10.44
N LEU A 698 34.98 6.34 -9.54
CA LEU A 698 35.60 6.50 -8.22
C LEU A 698 37.11 6.68 -8.38
N THR A 699 37.62 7.86 -8.03
CA THR A 699 39.04 8.21 -8.21
C THR A 699 39.88 8.04 -6.95
N ARG A 700 39.24 8.13 -5.77
CA ARG A 700 39.94 8.12 -4.49
C ARG A 700 39.11 7.59 -3.32
N VAL A 701 39.80 6.99 -2.36
CA VAL A 701 39.26 6.64 -1.04
C VAL A 701 40.00 7.47 0.00
N ASN A 702 39.30 8.38 0.68
CA ASN A 702 39.89 9.35 1.59
C ASN A 702 40.21 8.77 2.98
N ALA A 703 40.90 9.58 3.79
CA ALA A 703 41.42 9.19 5.09
C ALA A 703 40.33 8.68 6.04
N GLY A 704 40.65 7.61 6.78
CA GLY A 704 39.77 7.05 7.80
C GLY A 704 38.41 6.52 7.31
N ALA A 705 38.21 6.29 6.00
CA ALA A 705 36.90 5.92 5.45
C ALA A 705 36.23 4.72 6.16
N PHE A 706 36.98 3.75 6.69
CA PHE A 706 36.48 2.64 7.51
C PHE A 706 37.16 2.54 8.88
N ARG A 707 37.63 3.67 9.42
CA ARG A 707 38.33 3.71 10.72
C ARG A 707 37.46 3.09 11.82
N ASP A 708 38.05 2.28 12.68
CA ASP A 708 37.42 1.70 13.86
C ASP A 708 36.16 0.85 13.57
N CYS A 709 36.07 0.26 12.37
CA CYS A 709 35.08 -0.78 12.04
C CYS A 709 35.49 -2.13 12.63
N ILE A 710 35.60 -2.21 13.96
CA ILE A 710 36.23 -3.31 14.70
C ILE A 710 35.58 -4.69 14.49
N SER A 711 34.28 -4.75 14.15
CA SER A 711 33.56 -6.01 13.89
C SER A 711 33.62 -6.44 12.42
N ALA A 712 34.23 -5.64 11.53
CA ALA A 712 34.28 -5.96 10.11
C ALA A 712 35.06 -7.25 9.88
N THR A 713 34.38 -8.27 9.36
CA THR A 713 34.99 -9.57 9.03
C THR A 713 35.40 -9.65 7.56
N SER A 714 34.78 -8.85 6.68
CA SER A 714 35.06 -8.89 5.26
C SER A 714 34.88 -7.57 4.52
N PHE A 715 35.84 -7.30 3.63
CA PHE A 715 35.83 -6.27 2.59
C PHE A 715 35.87 -6.89 1.18
N GLY A 716 35.40 -8.14 1.04
CA GLY A 716 35.44 -8.86 -0.23
C GLY A 716 34.81 -8.05 -1.37
N SER A 717 35.54 -7.87 -2.46
CA SER A 717 35.11 -7.08 -3.63
C SER A 717 34.70 -5.64 -3.33
N ALA A 718 35.05 -5.05 -2.18
CA ALA A 718 34.55 -3.73 -1.78
C ALA A 718 34.79 -2.64 -2.84
N PHE A 719 35.91 -2.71 -3.58
CA PHE A 719 36.26 -1.78 -4.65
C PHE A 719 36.45 -2.48 -6.00
N ALA A 720 35.94 -3.70 -6.17
CA ALA A 720 36.13 -4.46 -7.41
C ALA A 720 35.56 -3.71 -8.61
N GLY A 721 36.36 -3.49 -9.65
CA GLY A 721 35.96 -2.81 -10.88
C GLY A 721 35.93 -1.29 -10.79
N CYS A 722 36.48 -0.66 -9.75
CA CYS A 722 36.67 0.80 -9.68
C CYS A 722 37.78 1.24 -10.64
N ARG A 723 37.48 1.29 -11.94
CA ARG A 723 38.47 1.43 -13.01
C ARG A 723 39.23 2.77 -13.01
N ALA A 724 38.65 3.82 -12.43
CA ALA A 724 39.27 5.15 -12.31
C ALA A 724 40.02 5.36 -10.97
N LEU A 725 40.06 4.37 -10.08
CA LEU A 725 40.65 4.51 -8.75
C LEU A 725 42.17 4.66 -8.84
N THR A 726 42.68 5.81 -8.39
CA THR A 726 44.11 6.18 -8.47
C THR A 726 44.74 6.43 -7.10
N TYR A 727 43.95 6.78 -6.09
CA TYR A 727 44.44 7.15 -4.77
C TYR A 727 43.76 6.37 -3.64
N LEU A 728 44.58 5.88 -2.71
CA LEU A 728 44.17 5.26 -1.45
C LEU A 728 44.88 5.99 -0.31
N ALA A 729 44.13 6.50 0.67
CA ALA A 729 44.74 7.03 1.89
C ALA A 729 45.42 5.91 2.73
N PRO A 730 46.51 6.20 3.46
CA PRO A 730 47.21 5.20 4.25
C PRO A 730 46.43 4.60 5.44
N ASP A 731 45.44 5.33 5.96
CA ASP A 731 44.70 5.00 7.18
C ASP A 731 43.23 4.60 6.91
N ILE A 732 42.91 4.14 5.69
CA ILE A 732 41.54 3.73 5.29
C ILE A 732 40.94 2.70 6.25
N PHE A 733 41.74 1.71 6.67
CA PHE A 733 41.29 0.55 7.45
C PHE A 733 41.82 0.53 8.89
N THR A 734 42.32 1.65 9.42
CA THR A 734 42.87 1.69 10.78
C THR A 734 41.84 1.22 11.81
N GLY A 735 42.21 0.28 12.68
CA GLY A 735 41.34 -0.29 13.72
C GLY A 735 40.51 -1.52 13.28
N CYS A 736 40.60 -1.94 12.01
CA CYS A 736 39.84 -3.08 11.47
C CYS A 736 40.50 -4.44 11.75
N HIS A 737 40.65 -4.82 13.02
CA HIS A 737 41.46 -5.99 13.42
C HIS A 737 40.82 -7.37 13.16
N SER A 738 39.50 -7.43 12.95
CA SER A 738 38.73 -8.68 12.79
C SER A 738 38.63 -9.17 11.34
N VAL A 739 39.25 -8.48 10.38
CA VAL A 739 39.08 -8.75 8.95
C VAL A 739 39.76 -10.07 8.56
N ALA A 740 38.97 -11.01 8.05
CA ALA A 740 39.42 -12.32 7.59
C ALA A 740 39.18 -12.57 6.09
N GLY A 741 38.37 -11.73 5.41
CA GLY A 741 38.05 -11.90 3.99
C GLY A 741 38.20 -10.64 3.14
N ILE A 742 39.22 -10.63 2.25
CA ILE A 742 39.52 -9.50 1.33
C ILE A 742 39.57 -9.94 -0.15
N ASN A 743 38.93 -11.05 -0.48
CA ASN A 743 38.94 -11.59 -1.84
C ASN A 743 38.44 -10.54 -2.84
N SER A 744 39.18 -10.36 -3.93
CA SER A 744 38.86 -9.41 -5.00
C SER A 744 38.73 -7.93 -4.57
N LEU A 745 39.25 -7.54 -3.40
CA LEU A 745 39.08 -6.20 -2.80
C LEU A 745 39.24 -5.05 -3.79
N PHE A 746 40.34 -5.05 -4.56
CA PHE A 746 40.67 -4.06 -5.60
C PHE A 746 40.76 -4.69 -6.99
N SER A 747 40.12 -5.84 -7.22
CA SER A 747 40.15 -6.52 -8.52
C SER A 747 39.66 -5.59 -9.65
N ALA A 748 40.35 -5.57 -10.78
CA ALA A 748 40.10 -4.73 -11.94
C ALA A 748 40.10 -3.20 -11.66
N CYS A 749 40.81 -2.73 -10.65
CA CYS A 749 41.14 -1.30 -10.45
C CYS A 749 42.26 -0.88 -11.42
N THR A 750 41.92 -0.77 -12.70
CA THR A 750 42.91 -0.64 -13.79
C THR A 750 43.76 0.63 -13.76
N ALA A 751 43.33 1.69 -13.07
CA ALA A 751 44.06 2.95 -12.94
C ALA A 751 44.92 3.06 -11.67
N LEU A 752 44.91 2.06 -10.78
CA LEU A 752 45.64 2.12 -9.51
C LEU A 752 47.14 1.98 -9.76
N THR A 753 47.94 2.99 -9.41
CA THR A 753 49.37 3.08 -9.75
C THR A 753 50.32 2.70 -8.62
N THR A 754 49.95 3.05 -7.38
CA THR A 754 50.73 2.84 -6.15
C THR A 754 49.84 2.38 -5.00
N LEU A 755 50.41 1.69 -4.02
CA LEU A 755 49.71 1.24 -2.81
C LEU A 755 50.35 1.87 -1.56
N PRO A 756 49.57 2.22 -0.52
CA PRO A 756 50.12 2.56 0.79
C PRO A 756 50.79 1.35 1.44
N ASP A 757 51.90 1.57 2.14
CA ASP A 757 52.63 0.53 2.89
C ASP A 757 51.84 0.02 4.11
N THR A 758 50.97 0.85 4.68
CA THR A 758 50.11 0.52 5.83
C THR A 758 48.77 -0.12 5.46
N LEU A 759 48.48 -0.36 4.17
CA LEU A 759 47.15 -0.74 3.67
C LEU A 759 46.54 -1.96 4.39
N PHE A 760 47.34 -2.95 4.76
CA PHE A 760 46.90 -4.16 5.46
C PHE A 760 47.46 -4.30 6.89
N SER A 761 47.98 -3.22 7.47
CA SER A 761 48.66 -3.23 8.77
C SER A 761 47.82 -3.87 9.90
N ASP A 762 46.50 -3.70 9.87
CA ASP A 762 45.57 -4.22 10.88
C ASP A 762 44.94 -5.59 10.54
N PHE A 763 45.21 -6.19 9.37
CA PHE A 763 44.54 -7.41 8.89
C PHE A 763 45.19 -8.73 9.37
N SER A 764 45.55 -8.82 10.65
CA SER A 764 46.31 -9.95 11.21
C SER A 764 45.59 -11.33 11.16
N ALA A 765 44.27 -11.34 10.97
CA ALA A 765 43.44 -12.54 10.88
C ALA A 765 43.39 -13.17 9.48
N ILE A 766 43.98 -12.53 8.46
CA ILE A 766 43.98 -13.06 7.08
C ILE A 766 44.78 -14.36 6.98
N THR A 767 44.13 -15.37 6.41
CA THR A 767 44.76 -16.66 6.08
C THR A 767 44.87 -16.90 4.58
N GLN A 768 44.06 -16.21 3.77
CA GLN A 768 44.03 -16.38 2.32
C GLN A 768 43.80 -15.03 1.61
N MET A 769 44.46 -14.86 0.48
CA MET A 769 44.28 -13.73 -0.43
C MET A 769 43.98 -14.27 -1.83
N ALA A 770 42.76 -14.01 -2.33
CA ALA A 770 42.36 -14.40 -3.68
C ALA A 770 42.02 -13.15 -4.51
N SER A 771 42.68 -12.98 -5.66
CA SER A 771 42.38 -11.94 -6.65
C SER A 771 42.39 -10.49 -6.15
N VAL A 772 43.05 -10.20 -5.02
CA VAL A 772 42.96 -8.90 -4.31
C VAL A 772 43.25 -7.70 -5.22
N PHE A 773 44.31 -7.77 -6.03
CA PHE A 773 44.71 -6.77 -7.02
C PHE A 773 44.68 -7.30 -8.45
N HIS A 774 43.93 -8.39 -8.70
CA HIS A 774 43.84 -8.99 -10.02
C HIS A 774 43.47 -7.94 -11.09
N GLY A 775 44.23 -7.83 -12.17
CA GLY A 775 43.96 -6.88 -13.26
C GLY A 775 44.19 -5.41 -12.91
N CYS A 776 44.95 -5.08 -11.87
CA CYS A 776 45.43 -3.71 -11.62
C CYS A 776 46.54 -3.35 -12.60
N LYS A 777 46.17 -3.12 -13.87
CA LYS A 777 47.11 -2.99 -14.99
C LYS A 777 48.11 -1.83 -14.86
N ALA A 778 47.73 -0.74 -14.18
CA ALA A 778 48.60 0.43 -13.99
C ALA A 778 49.52 0.33 -12.76
N LEU A 779 49.42 -0.73 -11.94
CA LEU A 779 50.20 -0.85 -10.70
C LEU A 779 51.68 -1.09 -11.03
N THR A 780 52.54 -0.14 -10.66
CA THR A 780 53.96 -0.14 -11.11
C THR A 780 54.93 -0.76 -10.11
N GLU A 781 54.65 -0.62 -8.82
CA GLU A 781 55.50 -1.10 -7.72
C GLU A 781 54.67 -1.60 -6.53
N LEU A 782 55.27 -2.48 -5.72
CA LEU A 782 54.68 -2.99 -4.49
C LEU A 782 55.47 -2.47 -3.28
N PRO A 783 54.81 -1.97 -2.22
CA PRO A 783 55.49 -1.62 -0.98
C PRO A 783 56.18 -2.84 -0.35
N PRO A 784 57.44 -2.72 0.09
CA PRO A 784 58.19 -3.85 0.66
C PRO A 784 57.55 -4.48 1.91
N THR A 785 56.76 -3.70 2.66
CA THR A 785 56.11 -4.09 3.91
C THR A 785 54.60 -4.33 3.76
N LEU A 786 54.06 -4.34 2.53
CA LEU A 786 52.63 -4.46 2.26
C LEU A 786 51.96 -5.64 2.98
N LEU A 787 52.66 -6.77 3.10
CA LEU A 787 52.15 -8.01 3.69
C LEU A 787 52.77 -8.32 5.07
N ALA A 788 53.53 -7.38 5.67
CA ALA A 788 54.31 -7.63 6.89
C ALA A 788 53.47 -8.04 8.11
N SER A 789 52.20 -7.61 8.17
CA SER A 789 51.24 -7.96 9.23
C SER A 789 50.62 -9.35 9.05
N LEU A 790 50.70 -9.96 7.86
CA LEU A 790 49.91 -11.14 7.47
C LEU A 790 50.59 -12.47 7.84
N LYS A 791 51.00 -12.60 9.11
CA LYS A 791 51.77 -13.76 9.63
C LYS A 791 51.04 -15.11 9.50
N ASN A 792 49.71 -15.07 9.34
CA ASN A 792 48.86 -16.24 9.20
C ASN A 792 48.54 -16.61 7.74
N LEU A 793 49.08 -15.89 6.76
CA LEU A 793 48.84 -16.14 5.34
C LEU A 793 49.34 -17.54 4.93
N THR A 794 48.42 -18.37 4.43
CA THR A 794 48.71 -19.71 3.90
C THR A 794 48.57 -19.78 2.39
N VAL A 795 47.64 -19.03 1.79
CA VAL A 795 47.38 -19.07 0.35
C VAL A 795 47.36 -17.66 -0.24
N MET A 796 48.20 -17.44 -1.25
CA MET A 796 48.17 -16.25 -2.11
C MET A 796 47.83 -16.68 -3.54
N SER A 797 46.59 -16.50 -3.96
CA SER A 797 46.10 -16.95 -5.27
C SER A 797 45.62 -15.77 -6.13
N LEU A 798 46.01 -15.74 -7.41
CA LEU A 798 45.61 -14.70 -8.37
C LEU A 798 45.84 -13.25 -7.91
N THR A 799 46.61 -13.04 -6.84
CA THR A 799 46.57 -11.80 -6.03
C THR A 799 47.02 -10.59 -6.82
N PHE A 800 48.06 -10.75 -7.64
CA PHE A 800 48.59 -9.74 -8.55
C PHE A 800 48.47 -10.19 -10.02
N ALA A 801 47.63 -11.19 -10.32
CA ALA A 801 47.50 -11.69 -11.68
C ALA A 801 47.06 -10.57 -12.63
N PHE A 802 47.67 -10.48 -13.81
CA PHE A 802 47.47 -9.47 -14.84
C PHE A 802 47.75 -8.03 -14.37
N CYS A 803 48.65 -7.84 -13.39
CA CYS A 803 49.27 -6.54 -13.10
C CYS A 803 50.37 -6.25 -14.13
N GLU A 804 49.96 -5.94 -15.36
CA GLU A 804 50.86 -5.77 -16.52
C GLU A 804 51.90 -4.64 -16.33
N GLY A 805 51.58 -3.60 -15.55
CA GLY A 805 52.46 -2.48 -15.25
C GLY A 805 53.54 -2.77 -14.19
N LEU A 806 53.45 -3.89 -13.47
CA LEU A 806 54.33 -4.16 -12.33
C LEU A 806 55.75 -4.46 -12.84
N HIS A 807 56.75 -3.65 -12.44
CA HIS A 807 58.12 -3.79 -12.98
C HIS A 807 59.04 -4.66 -12.14
N ALA A 808 58.82 -4.75 -10.83
CA ALA A 808 59.66 -5.50 -9.91
C ALA A 808 58.85 -6.03 -8.72
N ILE A 809 59.31 -7.14 -8.15
CA ILE A 809 58.76 -7.72 -6.92
C ILE A 809 59.81 -7.52 -5.81
N PRO A 810 59.47 -6.87 -4.68
CA PRO A 810 60.40 -6.70 -3.56
C PRO A 810 60.82 -8.05 -2.97
N ALA A 811 62.11 -8.21 -2.66
CA ALA A 811 62.63 -9.44 -2.03
C ALA A 811 61.97 -9.73 -0.67
N THR A 812 61.55 -8.67 0.05
CA THR A 812 60.95 -8.79 1.38
C THR A 812 59.43 -8.96 1.35
N LEU A 813 58.78 -8.96 0.18
CA LEU A 813 57.32 -8.97 0.08
C LEU A 813 56.68 -10.15 0.84
N LEU A 814 57.33 -11.31 0.82
CA LEU A 814 56.87 -12.55 1.46
C LEU A 814 57.68 -12.92 2.71
N ALA A 815 58.55 -12.03 3.21
CA ALA A 815 59.47 -12.32 4.31
C ALA A 815 58.74 -12.66 5.62
N ASP A 816 57.57 -12.07 5.87
CA ASP A 816 56.77 -12.26 7.09
C ASP A 816 55.63 -13.29 6.93
N ALA A 817 55.65 -14.12 5.88
CA ALA A 817 54.63 -15.14 5.61
C ALA A 817 55.15 -16.59 5.81
N PRO A 818 55.61 -16.99 7.01
CA PRO A 818 56.24 -18.30 7.23
C PRO A 818 55.28 -19.49 7.05
N ARG A 819 53.97 -19.23 7.03
CA ARG A 819 52.92 -20.25 6.88
C ARG A 819 52.44 -20.43 5.44
N LEU A 820 53.02 -19.72 4.48
CA LEU A 820 52.63 -19.74 3.08
C LEU A 820 52.87 -21.13 2.48
N THR A 821 51.80 -21.77 1.99
CA THR A 821 51.82 -23.09 1.33
C THR A 821 51.61 -22.98 -0.17
N SER A 822 50.95 -21.93 -0.65
CA SER A 822 50.61 -21.78 -2.07
C SER A 822 50.72 -20.33 -2.57
N VAL A 823 51.32 -20.19 -3.75
CA VAL A 823 51.38 -18.94 -4.54
C VAL A 823 50.74 -19.10 -5.93
N SER A 824 49.71 -19.94 -6.02
CA SER A 824 49.10 -20.33 -7.29
C SER A 824 48.61 -19.13 -8.10
N SER A 825 49.14 -18.98 -9.32
CA SER A 825 48.80 -17.87 -10.23
C SER A 825 49.00 -16.47 -9.64
N ALA A 826 49.80 -16.32 -8.56
CA ALA A 826 49.89 -15.07 -7.83
C ALA A 826 50.36 -13.88 -8.70
N PHE A 827 51.25 -14.15 -9.66
CA PHE A 827 51.80 -13.17 -10.61
C PHE A 827 51.57 -13.60 -12.07
N LEU A 828 50.53 -14.40 -12.33
CA LEU A 828 50.13 -14.82 -13.68
C LEU A 828 49.93 -13.59 -14.58
N GLY A 829 50.58 -13.51 -15.75
CA GLY A 829 50.38 -12.43 -16.70
C GLY A 829 51.02 -11.09 -16.32
N CYS A 830 51.94 -11.07 -15.34
CA CYS A 830 52.72 -9.88 -14.98
C CYS A 830 53.83 -9.62 -16.02
N THR A 831 53.45 -9.10 -17.18
CA THR A 831 54.33 -8.88 -18.33
C THR A 831 55.38 -7.79 -18.11
N GLY A 832 55.19 -6.89 -17.15
CA GLY A 832 56.16 -5.86 -16.77
C GLY A 832 57.34 -6.38 -15.93
N VAL A 833 57.19 -7.54 -15.25
CA VAL A 833 58.21 -8.07 -14.34
C VAL A 833 59.29 -8.78 -15.15
N LYS A 834 60.49 -8.19 -15.21
CA LYS A 834 61.62 -8.71 -16.01
C LYS A 834 62.54 -9.66 -15.27
N SER A 835 62.62 -9.56 -13.95
CA SER A 835 63.49 -10.38 -13.10
C SER A 835 62.86 -10.63 -11.74
N LEU A 836 63.22 -11.75 -11.11
CA LEU A 836 62.84 -12.08 -9.74
C LEU A 836 64.02 -11.89 -8.78
N PRO A 837 63.80 -11.49 -7.51
CA PRO A 837 64.85 -11.50 -6.51
C PRO A 837 65.16 -12.94 -6.07
N ALA A 838 66.45 -13.26 -5.88
CA ALA A 838 66.90 -14.61 -5.48
C ALA A 838 66.22 -15.10 -4.18
N GLY A 839 66.10 -14.22 -3.18
CA GLY A 839 65.52 -14.56 -1.88
C GLY A 839 63.99 -14.40 -1.76
N LEU A 840 63.25 -14.37 -2.88
CA LEU A 840 61.79 -14.11 -2.85
C LEU A 840 61.02 -15.06 -1.92
N PHE A 841 61.45 -16.32 -1.87
CA PHE A 841 60.78 -17.39 -1.11
C PHE A 841 61.59 -17.91 0.09
N ASP A 842 62.66 -17.23 0.48
CA ASP A 842 63.61 -17.69 1.52
C ASP A 842 62.94 -17.94 2.88
N ASN A 843 61.91 -17.16 3.20
CA ASN A 843 61.21 -17.21 4.48
C ASN A 843 59.91 -18.04 4.43
N ASN A 844 59.68 -18.82 3.37
CA ASN A 844 58.44 -19.59 3.17
C ASN A 844 58.71 -21.11 3.15
N PRO A 845 59.20 -21.72 4.25
CA PRO A 845 59.62 -23.12 4.26
C PRO A 845 58.48 -24.13 4.03
N LEU A 846 57.23 -23.70 4.19
CA LEU A 846 56.04 -24.52 3.96
C LEU A 846 55.50 -24.47 2.52
N LEU A 847 56.13 -23.71 1.64
CA LEU A 847 55.69 -23.55 0.25
C LEU A 847 55.74 -24.88 -0.48
N MET A 848 54.59 -25.27 -1.06
CA MET A 848 54.40 -26.55 -1.75
C MET A 848 53.80 -26.39 -3.15
N ILE A 849 52.96 -25.37 -3.38
CA ILE A 849 52.22 -25.19 -4.64
C ILE A 849 52.65 -23.87 -5.32
N THR A 850 53.29 -23.99 -6.48
CA THR A 850 53.75 -22.89 -7.34
C THR A 850 53.05 -22.87 -8.71
N HIS A 851 51.88 -23.50 -8.80
CA HIS A 851 51.15 -23.68 -10.06
C HIS A 851 50.82 -22.34 -10.74
N ASN A 852 51.24 -22.16 -11.99
CA ASN A 852 51.09 -20.91 -12.77
C ASN A 852 51.65 -19.65 -12.09
N ALA A 853 52.49 -19.75 -11.05
CA ALA A 853 52.84 -18.61 -10.20
C ALA A 853 53.35 -17.39 -11.00
N PHE A 854 54.12 -17.64 -12.06
CA PHE A 854 54.67 -16.64 -12.97
C PHE A 854 54.34 -16.94 -14.45
N GLN A 855 53.28 -17.72 -14.73
CA GLN A 855 52.89 -18.01 -16.11
C GLN A 855 52.63 -16.71 -16.89
N ASN A 856 53.00 -16.64 -18.17
CA ASN A 856 52.87 -15.48 -19.05
C ASN A 856 53.51 -14.19 -18.50
N SER A 857 54.58 -14.29 -17.71
CA SER A 857 55.31 -13.12 -17.18
C SER A 857 56.38 -12.61 -18.14
N GLY A 858 56.86 -11.38 -17.89
CA GLY A 858 57.88 -10.71 -18.71
C GLY A 858 59.33 -11.14 -18.45
N LEU A 859 59.54 -12.24 -17.73
CA LEU A 859 60.84 -12.65 -17.19
C LEU A 859 61.87 -12.90 -18.31
N THR A 860 63.08 -12.36 -18.15
CA THR A 860 64.18 -12.57 -19.10
C THR A 860 65.20 -13.61 -18.63
N ALA A 861 65.34 -13.77 -17.32
CA ALA A 861 66.18 -14.77 -16.65
C ALA A 861 65.62 -15.10 -15.26
N LEU A 862 65.97 -16.28 -14.73
CA LEU A 862 65.65 -16.67 -13.34
C LEU A 862 66.92 -16.63 -12.46
N PRO A 863 66.84 -16.16 -11.21
CA PRO A 863 67.99 -16.12 -10.30
C PRO A 863 68.34 -17.52 -9.75
N GLU A 864 69.61 -17.76 -9.49
CA GLU A 864 70.06 -18.91 -8.68
C GLU A 864 69.43 -18.84 -7.28
N GLY A 865 69.15 -20.00 -6.69
CA GLY A 865 68.65 -20.12 -5.33
C GLY A 865 67.18 -19.75 -5.13
N LEU A 866 66.40 -19.47 -6.19
CA LEU A 866 65.01 -18.99 -6.08
C LEU A 866 64.12 -19.84 -5.15
N PHE A 867 64.32 -21.15 -5.15
CA PHE A 867 63.58 -22.11 -4.32
C PHE A 867 64.47 -22.83 -3.29
N ALA A 868 65.63 -22.28 -2.94
CA ALA A 868 66.65 -22.94 -2.10
C ALA A 868 66.11 -23.35 -0.70
N ASN A 869 65.12 -22.62 -0.20
CA ASN A 869 64.56 -22.81 1.13
C ASN A 869 63.12 -23.38 1.12
N ASN A 870 62.69 -24.00 0.01
CA ASN A 870 61.34 -24.55 -0.15
C ASN A 870 61.38 -26.09 -0.39
N PRO A 871 61.73 -26.89 0.62
CA PRO A 871 61.96 -28.34 0.47
C PRO A 871 60.68 -29.16 0.27
N LEU A 872 59.50 -28.56 0.44
CA LEU A 872 58.20 -29.25 0.36
C LEU A 872 57.58 -29.23 -1.03
N ILE A 873 58.16 -28.52 -2.00
CA ILE A 873 57.69 -28.53 -3.38
C ILE A 873 57.85 -29.94 -3.96
N THR A 874 56.76 -30.49 -4.51
CA THR A 874 56.75 -31.81 -5.15
C THR A 874 56.55 -31.73 -6.67
N VAL A 875 55.90 -30.66 -7.14
CA VAL A 875 55.50 -30.47 -8.54
C VAL A 875 55.73 -29.03 -8.95
N PHE A 876 56.48 -28.82 -10.03
CA PHE A 876 56.44 -27.57 -10.78
C PHE A 876 55.50 -27.73 -11.96
N SER A 877 54.38 -27.00 -11.92
CA SER A 877 53.33 -27.09 -12.93
C SER A 877 53.05 -25.71 -13.52
N TYR A 878 53.39 -25.53 -14.80
CA TYR A 878 53.22 -24.27 -15.54
C TYR A 878 53.85 -23.03 -14.89
N THR A 879 54.73 -23.20 -13.90
CA THR A 879 55.23 -22.12 -13.03
C THR A 879 55.79 -20.95 -13.81
N PHE A 880 56.50 -21.21 -14.92
CA PHE A 880 57.07 -20.21 -15.83
C PHE A 880 56.57 -20.36 -17.27
N SER A 881 55.47 -21.10 -17.48
CA SER A 881 54.92 -21.33 -18.82
C SER A 881 54.58 -20.00 -19.50
N GLY A 882 54.85 -19.86 -20.79
CA GLY A 882 54.56 -18.66 -21.57
C GLY A 882 55.41 -17.45 -21.21
N CYS A 883 56.49 -17.61 -20.42
CA CYS A 883 57.50 -16.55 -20.24
C CYS A 883 58.29 -16.37 -21.54
N SER A 884 57.67 -15.71 -22.53
CA SER A 884 58.16 -15.64 -23.91
C SER A 884 59.49 -14.92 -24.06
N ASN A 885 59.91 -14.14 -23.07
CA ASN A 885 61.16 -13.39 -23.04
C ASN A 885 62.30 -14.13 -22.32
N LEU A 886 62.02 -15.29 -21.72
CA LEU A 886 62.97 -16.03 -20.91
C LEU A 886 64.07 -16.63 -21.80
N THR A 887 65.32 -16.29 -21.53
CA THR A 887 66.48 -16.73 -22.33
C THR A 887 67.40 -17.67 -21.57
N HIS A 888 67.42 -17.59 -20.23
CA HIS A 888 68.31 -18.35 -19.37
C HIS A 888 67.57 -18.86 -18.12
N ILE A 889 67.84 -20.10 -17.71
CA ILE A 889 67.36 -20.71 -16.46
C ILE A 889 68.56 -21.26 -15.65
N PRO A 890 68.51 -21.29 -14.31
CA PRO A 890 69.60 -21.77 -13.47
C PRO A 890 69.57 -23.30 -13.30
N ALA A 891 70.74 -23.90 -13.06
CA ALA A 891 70.88 -25.35 -12.88
C ALA A 891 70.30 -25.87 -11.56
N ASP A 892 70.09 -25.00 -10.57
CA ASP A 892 69.78 -25.38 -9.20
C ASP A 892 68.28 -25.40 -8.85
N LEU A 893 67.38 -25.28 -9.86
CA LEU A 893 65.92 -25.27 -9.65
C LEU A 893 65.39 -26.53 -8.92
N ALA A 894 65.99 -27.69 -9.16
CA ALA A 894 65.66 -28.94 -8.48
C ALA A 894 66.53 -29.25 -7.27
N ARG A 895 67.70 -28.58 -7.15
CA ARG A 895 68.81 -28.98 -6.26
C ARG A 895 68.44 -29.04 -4.79
N TYR A 896 67.61 -28.11 -4.35
CA TYR A 896 67.26 -27.92 -2.95
C TYR A 896 65.86 -28.44 -2.60
N SER A 897 65.13 -28.95 -3.59
CA SER A 897 63.77 -29.46 -3.43
C SER A 897 63.74 -30.97 -3.68
N GLY A 898 64.40 -31.74 -2.80
CA GLY A 898 64.57 -33.20 -2.95
C GLY A 898 63.29 -34.05 -2.96
N ARG A 899 62.12 -33.42 -2.89
CA ARG A 899 60.80 -34.05 -3.04
C ARG A 899 60.17 -33.80 -4.41
N VAL A 900 60.81 -33.01 -5.28
CA VAL A 900 60.31 -32.73 -6.62
C VAL A 900 60.36 -34.00 -7.44
N THR A 901 59.20 -34.39 -7.95
CA THR A 901 59.03 -35.59 -8.78
C THR A 901 58.46 -35.25 -10.16
N GLN A 902 57.92 -34.05 -10.37
CA GLN A 902 57.25 -33.70 -11.62
C GLN A 902 57.57 -32.27 -12.08
N PHE A 903 57.91 -32.16 -13.37
CA PHE A 903 58.14 -30.91 -14.09
C PHE A 903 57.14 -30.81 -15.25
N SER A 904 55.90 -30.45 -14.93
CA SER A 904 54.77 -30.48 -15.87
C SER A 904 54.58 -29.13 -16.54
N SER A 905 54.92 -29.01 -17.82
CA SER A 905 54.78 -27.78 -18.62
C SER A 905 55.41 -26.54 -17.99
N MET A 906 56.44 -26.73 -17.15
CA MET A 906 57.04 -25.64 -16.35
C MET A 906 57.56 -24.50 -17.23
N PHE A 907 58.15 -24.82 -18.38
CA PHE A 907 58.69 -23.87 -19.35
C PHE A 907 57.98 -23.92 -20.71
N ALA A 908 56.79 -24.54 -20.79
CA ALA A 908 56.04 -24.59 -22.03
C ALA A 908 55.80 -23.19 -22.59
N GLU A 909 55.96 -22.98 -23.89
CA GLU A 909 55.82 -21.70 -24.63
C GLU A 909 56.86 -20.63 -24.25
N CYS A 910 58.00 -21.01 -23.66
CA CYS A 910 59.16 -20.12 -23.48
C CYS A 910 59.95 -19.96 -24.80
N ILE A 911 59.35 -19.29 -25.78
CA ILE A 911 59.84 -19.21 -27.16
C ILE A 911 61.23 -18.56 -27.34
N SER A 912 61.76 -17.86 -26.32
CA SER A 912 63.09 -17.24 -26.35
C SER A 912 64.18 -18.07 -25.67
N LEU A 913 63.83 -19.20 -25.06
CA LEU A 913 64.77 -20.07 -24.35
C LEU A 913 65.64 -20.79 -25.37
N THR A 914 66.96 -20.56 -25.34
CA THR A 914 67.90 -21.14 -26.31
C THR A 914 68.65 -22.32 -25.76
N ASP A 915 69.05 -22.25 -24.50
CA ASP A 915 69.96 -23.21 -23.87
C ASP A 915 69.45 -23.63 -22.49
N ILE A 916 69.69 -24.89 -22.13
CA ILE A 916 69.35 -25.48 -20.83
C ILE A 916 70.66 -25.87 -20.13
N PRO A 917 70.87 -25.46 -18.86
CA PRO A 917 72.06 -25.84 -18.13
C PRO A 917 72.08 -27.35 -17.80
N SER A 918 73.28 -27.95 -17.79
CA SER A 918 73.48 -29.29 -17.24
C SER A 918 73.10 -29.32 -15.75
N GLY A 919 72.54 -30.43 -15.29
CA GLY A 919 72.20 -30.61 -13.89
C GLY A 919 70.86 -30.02 -13.44
N LEU A 920 69.97 -29.61 -14.38
CA LEU A 920 68.64 -29.07 -14.07
C LEU A 920 67.83 -29.96 -13.12
N PHE A 921 67.99 -31.29 -13.22
CA PHE A 921 67.28 -32.28 -12.41
C PHE A 921 68.09 -32.80 -11.20
N ASN A 922 69.30 -32.26 -10.96
CA ASN A 922 70.17 -32.74 -9.88
C ASN A 922 69.45 -32.62 -8.54
N GLY A 923 69.41 -33.72 -7.77
CA GLY A 923 68.77 -33.78 -6.46
C GLY A 923 67.28 -34.11 -6.47
N ALA A 924 66.65 -34.31 -7.64
CA ALA A 924 65.24 -34.70 -7.76
C ALA A 924 65.05 -36.14 -8.30
N GLU A 925 64.10 -36.86 -7.73
CA GLU A 925 63.67 -38.18 -8.22
C GLU A 925 62.56 -38.01 -9.28
N VAL A 926 62.95 -37.58 -10.48
CA VAL A 926 62.00 -37.19 -11.53
C VAL A 926 61.20 -38.40 -12.05
N THR A 927 59.87 -38.28 -12.00
CA THR A 927 58.90 -39.27 -12.49
C THR A 927 58.13 -38.81 -13.74
N SER A 928 58.06 -37.50 -13.98
CA SER A 928 57.34 -36.90 -15.11
C SER A 928 57.99 -35.60 -15.55
N VAL A 929 58.17 -35.45 -16.87
CA VAL A 929 58.60 -34.23 -17.58
C VAL A 929 57.58 -33.79 -18.62
N TYR A 930 56.32 -34.20 -18.43
CA TYR A 930 55.21 -33.94 -19.35
C TYR A 930 55.17 -32.47 -19.80
N GLY A 931 55.26 -32.24 -21.11
CA GLY A 931 55.16 -30.89 -21.70
C GLY A 931 56.24 -29.89 -21.27
N LEU A 932 57.32 -30.30 -20.60
CA LEU A 932 58.28 -29.41 -19.92
C LEU A 932 58.74 -28.23 -20.79
N PHE A 933 59.10 -28.49 -22.04
CA PHE A 933 59.57 -27.51 -23.02
C PHE A 933 58.65 -27.41 -24.24
N ASP A 934 57.40 -27.86 -24.16
CA ASP A 934 56.42 -27.78 -25.25
C ASP A 934 56.37 -26.35 -25.83
N GLY A 935 56.51 -26.16 -27.14
CA GLY A 935 56.51 -24.83 -27.77
C GLY A 935 57.80 -24.02 -27.61
N CYS A 936 58.88 -24.54 -27.03
CA CYS A 936 60.18 -23.84 -26.94
C CYS A 936 60.90 -23.81 -28.29
N THR A 937 60.39 -23.01 -29.23
CA THR A 937 60.81 -23.05 -30.65
C THR A 937 62.29 -22.74 -30.91
N LYS A 938 62.98 -22.03 -30.00
CA LYS A 938 64.40 -21.66 -30.12
C LYS A 938 65.36 -22.53 -29.31
N LEU A 939 64.87 -23.53 -28.59
CA LEU A 939 65.70 -24.42 -27.78
C LEU A 939 66.64 -25.24 -28.66
N LYS A 940 67.95 -25.17 -28.41
CA LYS A 940 68.99 -25.85 -29.19
C LYS A 940 69.69 -26.98 -28.44
N THR A 941 69.72 -26.93 -27.11
CA THR A 941 70.44 -27.91 -26.28
C THR A 941 69.99 -29.34 -26.59
N PRO A 942 70.92 -30.25 -26.93
CA PRO A 942 70.59 -31.64 -27.19
C PRO A 942 69.86 -32.32 -26.02
N PRO A 943 68.86 -33.18 -26.28
CA PRO A 943 68.17 -33.92 -25.22
C PRO A 943 69.10 -34.68 -24.26
N ALA A 944 70.21 -35.22 -24.76
CA ALA A 944 71.20 -35.92 -23.95
C ALA A 944 71.98 -35.01 -22.97
N GLU A 945 72.08 -33.71 -23.26
CA GLU A 945 72.69 -32.71 -22.38
C GLU A 945 71.69 -32.17 -21.35
N ILE A 946 70.41 -32.03 -21.73
CA ILE A 946 69.30 -31.70 -20.81
C ILE A 946 69.13 -32.82 -19.77
N PHE A 947 69.20 -34.07 -20.22
CA PHE A 947 69.12 -35.29 -19.41
C PHE A 947 70.51 -35.91 -19.26
N ASP A 948 71.35 -35.27 -18.45
CA ASP A 948 72.80 -35.52 -18.31
C ASP A 948 73.20 -36.86 -17.65
N LEU A 949 72.35 -37.47 -16.82
CA LEU A 949 72.62 -38.78 -16.22
C LEU A 949 72.60 -39.93 -17.25
N GLU A 950 73.30 -41.02 -16.96
CA GLU A 950 73.32 -42.22 -17.81
C GLU A 950 71.91 -42.80 -18.06
N SER A 951 71.03 -42.76 -17.05
CA SER A 951 69.64 -43.20 -17.14
C SER A 951 68.75 -42.51 -16.10
N TYR A 952 67.48 -42.35 -16.45
CA TYR A 952 66.39 -41.81 -15.64
C TYR A 952 65.29 -42.88 -15.48
N PRO A 953 65.51 -43.90 -14.62
CA PRO A 953 64.66 -45.10 -14.56
C PRO A 953 63.27 -44.87 -13.95
N LEU A 954 63.04 -43.71 -13.33
CA LEU A 954 61.77 -43.37 -12.69
C LEU A 954 60.82 -42.56 -13.59
N ILE A 955 61.31 -42.01 -14.71
CA ILE A 955 60.48 -41.20 -15.62
C ILE A 955 59.50 -42.14 -16.35
N THR A 956 58.21 -41.90 -16.12
CA THR A 956 57.11 -42.66 -16.73
C THR A 956 56.32 -41.85 -17.77
N ALA A 957 56.45 -40.52 -17.74
CA ALA A 957 55.71 -39.59 -18.61
C ALA A 957 56.62 -38.54 -19.27
N THR A 958 56.66 -38.55 -20.60
CA THR A 958 57.41 -37.62 -21.48
C THR A 958 56.54 -37.02 -22.58
N ALA A 959 55.25 -37.33 -22.64
CA ALA A 959 54.37 -36.78 -23.67
C ALA A 959 54.48 -35.25 -23.74
N PHE A 960 54.57 -34.73 -24.97
CA PHE A 960 54.74 -33.31 -25.30
C PHE A 960 56.01 -32.62 -24.80
N THR A 961 56.96 -33.32 -24.16
CA THR A 961 58.16 -32.69 -23.54
C THR A 961 58.87 -31.72 -24.47
N PHE A 962 59.06 -32.10 -25.73
CA PHE A 962 59.73 -31.29 -26.75
C PHE A 962 58.82 -30.95 -27.94
N ARG A 963 57.51 -31.13 -27.83
CA ARG A 963 56.60 -30.81 -28.94
C ARG A 963 56.83 -29.37 -29.40
N GLU A 964 56.90 -29.15 -30.71
CA GLU A 964 57.18 -27.83 -31.33
C GLU A 964 58.55 -27.19 -30.96
N CYS A 965 59.51 -27.95 -30.41
CA CYS A 965 60.90 -27.53 -30.26
C CYS A 965 61.66 -27.57 -31.60
N ARG A 966 61.33 -26.65 -32.50
CA ARG A 966 61.79 -26.65 -33.90
C ARG A 966 63.29 -26.44 -34.10
N SER A 967 64.03 -25.99 -33.07
CA SER A 967 65.48 -25.76 -33.14
C SER A 967 66.31 -26.81 -32.38
N LEU A 968 65.67 -27.86 -31.85
CA LEU A 968 66.30 -28.87 -31.00
C LEU A 968 67.28 -29.72 -31.82
N THR A 969 68.54 -29.83 -31.38
CA THR A 969 69.61 -30.55 -32.09
C THR A 969 70.03 -31.84 -31.39
N GLY A 970 70.91 -32.64 -31.98
CA GLY A 970 71.39 -33.91 -31.43
C GLY A 970 70.44 -35.09 -31.70
N ASN A 971 70.57 -36.18 -30.93
CA ASN A 971 69.82 -37.42 -31.17
C ASN A 971 68.66 -37.60 -30.17
N GLY A 972 67.45 -37.81 -30.67
CA GLY A 972 66.26 -38.15 -29.88
C GLY A 972 66.24 -39.61 -29.40
N LEU A 973 66.86 -40.55 -30.11
CA LEU A 973 66.99 -41.95 -29.69
C LEU A 973 67.83 -42.08 -28.42
N ASP A 974 68.85 -41.23 -28.25
CA ASP A 974 69.66 -41.19 -27.02
C ASP A 974 68.82 -40.82 -25.80
N PHE A 975 67.87 -39.89 -25.96
CA PHE A 975 66.90 -39.57 -24.91
C PHE A 975 65.98 -40.75 -24.62
N ILE A 976 65.43 -41.42 -25.65
CA ILE A 976 64.55 -42.59 -25.48
C ILE A 976 65.26 -43.69 -24.67
N ASN A 977 66.53 -43.97 -24.95
CA ASN A 977 67.33 -44.95 -24.22
C ASN A 977 67.56 -44.57 -22.75
N LYS A 978 67.66 -43.28 -22.45
CA LYS A 978 67.82 -42.78 -21.07
C LYS A 978 66.56 -42.96 -20.23
N VAL A 979 65.37 -43.13 -20.80
CA VAL A 979 64.09 -43.15 -20.07
C VAL A 979 63.34 -44.51 -20.22
N PRO A 980 63.89 -45.62 -19.70
CA PRO A 980 63.40 -46.97 -20.01
C PRO A 980 62.01 -47.31 -19.44
N ALA A 981 61.51 -46.55 -18.46
CA ALA A 981 60.23 -46.81 -17.79
C ALA A 981 59.05 -46.02 -18.39
N VAL A 982 59.24 -45.31 -19.50
CA VAL A 982 58.23 -44.42 -20.06
C VAL A 982 57.07 -45.20 -20.68
N THR A 983 55.86 -44.86 -20.25
CA THR A 983 54.60 -45.41 -20.78
C THR A 983 53.74 -44.35 -21.45
N LEU A 984 53.90 -43.08 -21.07
CA LEU A 984 53.20 -41.93 -21.65
C LEU A 984 54.19 -41.05 -22.44
N TYR A 985 54.36 -41.34 -23.73
CA TYR A 985 55.37 -40.69 -24.59
C TYR A 985 54.81 -40.06 -25.88
N SER A 986 53.49 -40.12 -26.10
CA SER A 986 52.86 -39.61 -27.31
C SER A 986 53.26 -38.17 -27.60
N SER A 987 53.63 -37.88 -28.84
CA SER A 987 53.98 -36.52 -29.28
C SER A 987 55.15 -35.87 -28.52
N THR A 988 56.08 -36.67 -27.96
CA THR A 988 57.28 -36.14 -27.29
C THR A 988 58.10 -35.26 -28.24
N PHE A 989 58.26 -35.70 -29.49
CA PHE A 989 59.13 -35.06 -30.50
C PHE A 989 58.37 -34.49 -31.70
N THR A 990 57.05 -34.29 -31.61
CA THR A 990 56.28 -33.70 -32.72
C THR A 990 56.90 -32.37 -33.16
N SER A 991 57.16 -32.21 -34.45
CA SER A 991 57.75 -31.00 -35.05
C SER A 991 59.21 -30.67 -34.64
N CYS A 992 59.97 -31.65 -34.13
CA CYS A 992 61.41 -31.52 -33.81
C CYS A 992 62.34 -31.82 -35.00
N TYR A 993 62.13 -31.17 -36.14
CA TYR A 993 62.78 -31.52 -37.41
C TYR A 993 64.31 -31.32 -37.46
N GLN A 994 64.93 -30.70 -36.45
CA GLN A 994 66.37 -30.44 -36.38
C GLN A 994 67.16 -31.50 -35.59
N LEU A 995 66.50 -32.55 -35.09
CA LEU A 995 67.18 -33.71 -34.51
C LEU A 995 67.88 -34.51 -35.62
N ASP A 996 69.13 -34.90 -35.38
CA ASP A 996 70.00 -35.60 -36.34
C ASP A 996 69.42 -36.97 -36.76
N ASP A 997 68.62 -37.57 -35.90
CA ASP A 997 67.98 -38.88 -36.05
C ASP A 997 66.45 -38.79 -36.13
N TYR A 998 65.88 -37.61 -36.41
CA TYR A 998 64.43 -37.37 -36.40
C TYR A 998 63.64 -38.42 -37.21
N ASP A 999 64.14 -38.81 -38.38
CA ASP A 999 63.50 -39.80 -39.23
C ASP A 999 63.50 -41.22 -38.63
N GLN A 1000 64.45 -41.53 -37.75
CA GLN A 1000 64.64 -42.83 -37.11
C GLN A 1000 63.82 -43.00 -35.82
N ILE A 1001 63.34 -41.91 -35.22
CA ILE A 1001 62.47 -41.94 -34.04
C ILE A 1001 61.16 -42.70 -34.39
N PRO A 1002 60.60 -43.54 -33.50
CA PRO A 1002 59.33 -44.23 -33.77
C PRO A 1002 58.16 -43.25 -33.95
N ASN A 1003 57.25 -43.53 -34.90
CA ASN A 1003 56.07 -42.69 -35.14
C ASN A 1003 55.15 -42.54 -33.92
N THR A 1004 55.24 -43.40 -32.91
CA THR A 1004 54.45 -43.29 -31.68
C THR A 1004 55.01 -42.24 -30.71
N TRP A 1005 56.26 -41.78 -30.91
CA TRP A 1005 56.92 -40.69 -30.18
C TRP A 1005 56.87 -39.34 -30.91
N LYS A 1006 56.67 -39.36 -32.24
CA LYS A 1006 56.38 -38.18 -33.08
C LYS A 1006 54.90 -37.83 -33.01
#